data_AF-A0A5S4FWG5-F1
#
_entry.id   AF-A0A5S4FWG5-F1
#
_cell.length_a   1.000
_cell.length_b   1.000
_cell.length_c   1.000
_cell.angle_alpha   90.00
_cell.angle_beta   90.00
_cell.angle_gamma   90.00
#
_symmetry.space_group_name_H-M   'P 1'
#
loop_
_entity.id
_entity.type
_entity.pdbx_description
1 polymer ?
#
loop_
_entity_poly.entity_id
_entity_poly.type
_entity_poly.pdbx_seq_one_letter_code
_entity_poly.pdbx_strand_id
1 'polypeptide(L)'
;MTELINGMKRVSATIPDVGLQVERVLTALNIPLWGPAPLQTISRQMSERIPGLQGRLDLILAEPDRTSGTGGILWASESGWLSKSPAEGAAAARELATRLRDEIASHWLNAETVAEIERHKKDPFFAVAFAAEIPPHELKSLIARMYGSGLPPSERPFQYDVALQERLATMLSTLLGTASRGVGRLNLAGDYADRLIEDIEDPQNAFAVKKLLQDGEFDHTFLLTLAGKLHDADLAHPPDPARRRDPWTMPGPKDVSPGDLSPMGTVLVALAHHPAVAQDFFTDPRRKPLDYLMRRHHWDDAADADLGWAIEAAATEFRDHDLPPEGSRGYKSALIASWAVRFWTDAKVQENLPHTRGNLGAVLAQYTSDVHRDTHAFTAKRPGVVTGPDTDKNLIGAEPYGAKFTSKDLRQVMTWAFEDDDAFRTVAVAHGQYSTQILDELASKIAAEVAADFATWRRSHPEATAQQADAMRQDILEARMSGGGGGEFTQAARNLSMTTWVIADAANIAAIDEAKKDDARFAAFKEIAEKAVGLAPGPQGKFVGLLVESAKGKIFGEIKSSYEGQARANADTAIGAAKHMFTDLTVAAMMRHGLFGDASVPAETHPYYHEDFRPDSAGHFLADGKLIPWAEMNADQREDYEEWLSVNGIGRVFSKPDESITVGFKKSEATYSRHGS
;
A
#
# COMPACT_ATOMS: atom_id res chain seq x y z
N MET A 1 -0.40 25.62 23.99
CA MET A 1 -0.27 26.89 23.24
C MET A 1 -1.63 27.58 23.04
N THR A 2 -2.67 26.87 22.60
CA THR A 2 -4.05 27.38 22.48
C THR A 2 -4.57 28.07 23.74
N GLU A 3 -4.39 27.44 24.92
CA GLU A 3 -4.80 28.02 26.21
C GLU A 3 -4.03 29.30 26.56
N LEU A 4 -2.73 29.36 26.26
CA LEU A 4 -1.89 30.55 26.45
C LEU A 4 -2.36 31.70 25.55
N ILE A 5 -2.62 31.43 24.27
CA ILE A 5 -3.14 32.43 23.32
C ILE A 5 -4.50 32.94 23.78
N ASN A 6 -5.41 32.04 24.18
CA ASN A 6 -6.73 32.41 24.69
C ASN A 6 -6.64 33.16 26.04
N GLY A 7 -5.66 32.83 26.88
CA GLY A 7 -5.32 33.57 28.10
C GLY A 7 -4.83 34.98 27.78
N MET A 8 -3.87 35.12 26.86
CA MET A 8 -3.33 36.42 26.43
C MET A 8 -4.39 37.28 25.75
N LYS A 9 -5.29 36.71 24.94
CA LYS A 9 -6.42 37.44 24.34
C LYS A 9 -7.38 37.96 25.42
N ARG A 10 -7.75 37.12 26.40
CA ARG A 10 -8.60 37.52 27.53
C ARG A 10 -7.96 38.61 28.38
N VAL A 11 -6.67 38.47 28.69
CA VAL A 11 -5.89 39.44 29.47
C VAL A 11 -5.70 40.75 28.69
N SER A 12 -5.37 40.68 27.40
CA SER A 12 -5.23 41.87 26.55
C SER A 12 -6.55 42.65 26.42
N ALA A 13 -7.69 41.95 26.40
CA ALA A 13 -9.01 42.58 26.37
C ALA A 13 -9.43 43.21 27.72
N THR A 14 -8.93 42.71 28.85
CA THR A 14 -9.31 43.18 30.21
C THR A 14 -8.37 44.23 30.78
N ILE A 15 -7.09 44.23 30.39
CA ILE A 15 -6.09 45.19 30.86
C ILE A 15 -6.48 46.67 30.59
N PRO A 16 -7.03 47.05 29.42
CA PRO A 16 -7.47 48.42 29.18
C PRO A 16 -8.52 48.90 30.19
N ASP A 17 -9.49 48.04 30.52
CA ASP A 17 -10.56 48.37 31.46
C ASP A 17 -10.05 48.50 32.90
N VAL A 18 -9.14 47.61 33.32
CA VAL A 18 -8.48 47.69 34.64
C VAL A 18 -7.59 48.94 34.71
N GLY A 19 -6.87 49.25 33.63
CA GLY A 19 -6.06 50.47 33.51
C GLY A 19 -6.90 51.73 33.69
N LEU A 20 -8.05 51.80 33.02
CA LEU A 20 -8.99 52.92 33.15
C LEU A 20 -9.61 53.02 34.55
N GLN A 21 -9.89 51.90 35.22
CA GLN A 21 -10.39 51.90 36.59
C GLN A 21 -9.34 52.41 37.58
N VAL A 22 -8.10 51.95 37.47
CA VAL A 22 -6.98 52.42 38.31
C VAL A 22 -6.68 53.89 38.06
N GLU A 23 -6.68 54.32 36.79
CA GLU A 23 -6.53 55.72 36.41
C GLU A 23 -7.65 56.59 36.99
N ARG A 24 -8.91 56.14 36.95
CA ARG A 24 -10.03 56.86 37.58
C ARG A 24 -9.87 56.96 39.10
N VAL A 25 -9.42 55.90 39.77
CA VAL A 25 -9.21 55.89 41.23
C VAL A 25 -8.05 56.80 41.63
N LEU A 26 -6.92 56.75 40.92
CA LEU A 26 -5.75 57.60 41.20
C LEU A 26 -6.02 59.08 40.89
N THR A 27 -6.78 59.35 39.82
CA THR A 27 -7.28 60.70 39.50
C THR A 27 -8.21 61.21 40.60
N ALA A 28 -9.12 60.37 41.11
CA ALA A 28 -10.00 60.72 42.22
C ALA A 28 -9.24 60.99 43.54
N LEU A 29 -8.06 60.40 43.70
CA LEU A 29 -7.15 60.62 44.84
C LEU A 29 -6.15 61.77 44.60
N ASN A 30 -6.23 62.47 43.47
CA ASN A 30 -5.36 63.60 43.09
C ASN A 30 -3.86 63.25 43.06
N ILE A 31 -3.53 61.99 42.77
CA ILE A 31 -2.15 61.50 42.64
C ILE A 31 -1.73 61.67 41.18
N PRO A 32 -0.71 62.49 40.86
CA PRO A 32 -0.29 62.70 39.48
C PRO A 32 0.32 61.42 38.88
N LEU A 33 -0.25 60.96 37.77
CA LEU A 33 0.25 59.82 37.00
C LEU A 33 1.38 60.28 36.07
N TRP A 34 2.61 59.86 36.35
CA TRP A 34 3.76 60.11 35.48
C TRP A 34 3.99 58.91 34.55
N GLY A 35 3.55 59.05 33.29
CA GLY A 35 3.93 58.19 32.16
C GLY A 35 2.92 57.09 31.77
N PRO A 36 3.03 56.55 30.53
CA PRO A 36 2.14 55.51 30.03
C PRO A 36 2.21 54.28 30.94
N ALA A 37 1.06 53.89 31.48
CA ALA A 37 0.97 52.82 32.48
C ALA A 37 1.64 51.53 31.95
N PRO A 38 2.49 50.85 32.75
CA PRO A 38 3.12 49.59 32.38
C PRO A 38 2.13 48.56 31.79
N LEU A 39 0.88 48.62 32.23
CA LEU A 39 -0.25 47.83 31.73
C LEU A 39 -0.57 48.08 30.24
N GLN A 40 -0.54 49.33 29.76
CA GLN A 40 -0.74 49.64 28.33
C GLN A 40 0.42 49.11 27.48
N THR A 41 1.65 49.18 27.99
CA THR A 41 2.83 48.60 27.33
C THR A 41 2.74 47.08 27.24
N ILE A 42 2.29 46.42 28.33
CA ILE A 42 2.06 44.96 28.36
C ILE A 42 0.95 44.56 27.39
N SER A 43 -0.19 45.27 27.36
CA SER A 43 -1.29 45.01 26.43
C SER A 43 -0.86 45.18 24.97
N ARG A 44 -0.07 46.22 24.66
CA ARG A 44 0.51 46.41 23.32
C ARG A 44 1.46 45.26 22.95
N GLN A 45 2.39 44.91 23.83
CA GLN A 45 3.32 43.79 23.60
C GLN A 45 2.60 42.44 23.44
N MET A 46 1.53 42.19 24.21
CA MET A 46 0.69 41.01 24.05
C MET A 46 -0.04 41.02 22.70
N SER A 47 -0.62 42.16 22.32
CA SER A 47 -1.34 42.31 21.05
C SER A 47 -0.42 42.19 19.84
N GLU A 48 0.85 42.62 19.95
CA GLU A 48 1.88 42.43 18.93
C GLU A 48 2.33 40.96 18.82
N ARG A 49 2.36 40.22 19.95
CA ARG A 49 2.83 38.82 19.98
C ARG A 49 1.76 37.77 19.68
N ILE A 50 0.48 38.04 19.96
CA ILE A 50 -0.64 37.10 19.75
C ILE A 50 -0.72 36.63 18.28
N PRO A 51 -0.68 37.50 17.26
CA PRO A 51 -0.73 37.06 15.86
C PRO A 51 0.44 36.15 15.47
N GLY A 52 1.65 36.42 15.99
CA GLY A 52 2.82 35.56 15.76
C GLY A 52 2.67 34.19 16.42
N LEU A 53 2.13 34.12 17.64
CA LEU A 53 1.84 32.86 18.33
C LEU A 53 0.72 32.07 17.64
N GLN A 54 -0.30 32.73 17.11
CA GLN A 54 -1.35 32.09 16.32
C GLN A 54 -0.81 31.55 15.00
N GLY A 55 -0.03 32.33 14.26
CA GLY A 55 0.58 31.84 13.01
C GLY A 55 1.50 30.63 13.24
N ARG A 56 2.25 30.61 14.34
CA ARG A 56 3.05 29.43 14.74
C ARG A 56 2.20 28.23 15.09
N LEU A 57 1.12 28.44 15.83
CA LEU A 57 0.16 27.37 16.14
C LEU A 57 -0.48 26.82 14.86
N ASP A 58 -0.86 27.69 13.93
CA ASP A 58 -1.49 27.30 12.67
C ASP A 58 -0.51 26.50 11.79
N LEU A 59 0.79 26.87 11.76
CA LEU A 59 1.85 26.10 11.09
C LEU A 59 2.09 24.73 11.75
N ILE A 60 2.12 24.70 13.08
CA ILE A 60 2.16 23.45 13.86
C ILE A 60 0.96 22.56 13.51
N LEU A 61 -0.21 23.16 13.36
CA LEU A 61 -1.45 22.51 12.93
C LEU A 61 -1.54 22.32 11.42
N ALA A 62 -0.49 22.58 10.66
CA ALA A 62 -0.37 22.24 9.24
C ALA A 62 0.62 21.09 9.01
N GLU A 63 1.53 20.82 9.95
CA GLU A 63 2.57 19.79 9.80
C GLU A 63 1.98 18.35 9.77
N PRO A 64 2.50 17.45 8.90
CA PRO A 64 1.99 16.08 8.75
C PRO A 64 2.35 15.14 9.91
N ASP A 65 3.50 15.34 10.58
CA ASP A 65 4.02 14.47 11.67
C ASP A 65 3.30 14.64 13.03
N ARG A 66 2.02 15.00 13.01
CA ARG A 66 1.23 15.17 14.23
C ARG A 66 1.01 13.82 14.91
N THR A 67 1.71 13.61 16.02
CA THR A 67 1.44 12.47 16.88
C THR A 67 0.33 12.83 17.86
N SER A 68 -0.73 12.02 17.85
CA SER A 68 -1.79 12.10 18.85
C SER A 68 -1.26 11.51 20.15
N GLY A 69 -1.01 12.36 21.14
CA GLY A 69 -0.71 11.92 22.49
C GLY A 69 -1.95 11.38 23.19
N THR A 70 -1.75 10.60 24.25
CA THR A 70 -2.82 10.15 25.15
C THR A 70 -3.57 11.36 25.71
N GLY A 71 -4.90 11.39 25.56
CA GLY A 71 -5.76 12.47 26.07
C GLY A 71 -6.12 13.58 25.07
N GLY A 72 -5.93 13.38 23.76
CA GLY A 72 -6.33 14.36 22.73
C GLY A 72 -5.38 15.55 22.60
N ILE A 73 -4.18 15.46 23.19
CA ILE A 73 -3.12 16.45 23.09
C ILE A 73 -2.29 16.16 21.84
N LEU A 74 -2.26 17.10 20.90
CA LEU A 74 -1.40 17.05 19.72
C LEU A 74 0.01 17.53 20.10
N TRP A 75 1.01 16.68 19.86
CA TRP A 75 2.42 17.08 19.95
C TRP A 75 2.94 17.45 18.57
N ALA A 76 3.69 18.55 18.50
CA ALA A 76 4.41 18.95 17.31
C ALA A 76 5.81 19.41 17.70
N SER A 77 6.81 19.03 16.92
CA SER A 77 8.20 19.41 17.14
C SER A 77 8.57 20.60 16.26
N GLU A 78 8.99 21.70 16.90
CA GLU A 78 9.63 22.82 16.20
C GLU A 78 11.14 22.60 16.03
N SER A 79 11.68 21.42 16.32
CA SER A 79 13.13 21.15 16.28
C SER A 79 13.77 21.34 14.91
N GLY A 80 12.96 21.33 13.84
CA GLY A 80 13.40 21.62 12.48
C GLY A 80 13.38 23.10 12.08
N TRP A 81 12.88 23.99 12.95
CA TRP A 81 12.78 25.42 12.66
C TRP A 81 14.01 26.16 13.18
N LEU A 82 14.81 26.70 12.26
CA LEU A 82 16.01 27.46 12.61
C LEU A 82 15.68 28.93 12.88
N SER A 83 14.72 29.46 12.15
CA SER A 83 14.24 30.83 12.29
C SER A 83 13.31 30.96 13.48
N LYS A 84 13.58 31.91 14.37
CA LYS A 84 12.72 32.20 15.53
C LYS A 84 11.56 33.14 15.14
N SER A 85 11.63 33.75 13.95
CA SER A 85 10.64 34.68 13.45
C SER A 85 10.57 34.70 11.91
N PRO A 86 9.45 35.17 11.33
CA PRO A 86 9.34 35.40 9.88
C PRO A 86 10.44 36.30 9.31
N ALA A 87 10.85 37.33 10.04
CA ALA A 87 11.87 38.27 9.58
C ALA A 87 13.27 37.64 9.50
N GLU A 88 13.59 36.77 10.47
CA GLU A 88 14.85 36.00 10.48
C GLU A 88 14.87 35.01 9.32
N GLY A 89 13.76 34.27 9.11
CA GLY A 89 13.63 33.35 7.98
C GLY A 89 13.73 34.06 6.63
N ALA A 90 13.11 35.23 6.50
CA ALA A 90 13.19 36.03 5.27
C ALA A 90 14.59 36.59 5.00
N ALA A 91 15.32 37.00 6.04
CA ALA A 91 16.69 37.47 5.89
C ALA A 91 17.61 36.34 5.42
N ALA A 92 17.54 35.16 6.06
CA ALA A 92 18.30 33.99 5.66
C ALA A 92 17.93 33.50 4.25
N ALA A 93 16.63 33.48 3.91
CA ALA A 93 16.14 33.12 2.59
C ALA A 93 16.69 34.03 1.50
N ARG A 94 16.69 35.35 1.72
CA ARG A 94 17.27 36.31 0.77
C ARG A 94 18.76 36.11 0.59
N GLU A 95 19.50 35.94 1.68
CA GLU A 95 20.96 35.71 1.62
C GLU A 95 21.30 34.46 0.81
N LEU A 96 20.66 33.33 1.12
CA LEU A 96 20.92 32.07 0.44
C LEU A 96 20.40 32.07 -1.01
N ALA A 97 19.28 32.73 -1.29
CA ALA A 97 18.79 32.89 -2.65
C ALA A 97 19.76 33.69 -3.52
N THR A 98 20.31 34.80 -3.00
CA THR A 98 21.34 35.58 -3.71
C THR A 98 22.59 34.75 -3.94
N ARG A 99 23.09 34.05 -2.92
CA ARG A 99 24.29 33.21 -3.06
C ARG A 99 24.10 32.10 -4.08
N LEU A 100 22.94 31.43 -4.06
CA LEU A 100 22.61 30.37 -5.00
C LEU A 100 22.54 30.87 -6.46
N ARG A 101 22.00 32.07 -6.69
CA ARG A 101 21.98 32.70 -8.02
C ARG A 101 23.39 32.93 -8.54
N ASP A 102 24.26 33.50 -7.71
CA ASP A 102 25.64 33.82 -8.10
C ASP A 102 26.43 32.55 -8.44
N GLU A 103 26.29 31.51 -7.61
CA GLU A 103 26.90 30.20 -7.82
C GLU A 103 26.45 29.54 -9.14
N ILE A 104 25.14 29.51 -9.40
CA ILE A 104 24.61 28.90 -10.61
C ILE A 104 24.94 29.71 -11.86
N ALA A 105 24.97 31.05 -11.76
CA ALA A 105 25.45 31.91 -12.85
C ALA A 105 26.93 31.67 -13.19
N SER A 106 27.74 31.24 -12.21
CA SER A 106 29.14 30.88 -12.40
C SER A 106 29.39 29.43 -12.83
N HIS A 107 28.33 28.64 -13.03
CA HIS A 107 28.39 27.19 -13.28
C HIS A 107 29.15 26.38 -12.21
N TRP A 108 29.21 26.89 -10.98
CA TRP A 108 29.90 26.25 -9.86
C TRP A 108 29.03 26.30 -8.60
N LEU A 109 28.58 25.12 -8.16
CA LEU A 109 27.73 24.96 -6.97
C LEU A 109 28.59 24.59 -5.76
N ASN A 110 28.50 25.37 -4.68
CA ASN A 110 29.27 25.13 -3.46
C ASN A 110 28.53 24.17 -2.52
N ALA A 111 29.24 23.13 -2.07
CA ALA A 111 28.71 22.16 -1.12
C ALA A 111 28.29 22.78 0.22
N GLU A 112 28.93 23.87 0.65
CA GLU A 112 28.58 24.60 1.87
C GLU A 112 27.23 25.31 1.74
N THR A 113 26.98 25.97 0.60
CA THR A 113 25.69 26.64 0.31
C THR A 113 24.54 25.63 0.26
N VAL A 114 24.75 24.49 -0.39
CA VAL A 114 23.78 23.38 -0.36
C VAL A 114 23.58 22.88 1.07
N ALA A 115 24.64 22.65 1.85
CA ALA A 115 24.47 22.23 3.24
C ALA A 115 23.71 23.26 4.10
N GLU A 116 23.88 24.56 3.83
CA GLU A 116 23.19 25.63 4.55
C GLU A 116 21.70 25.67 4.20
N ILE A 117 21.34 25.62 2.91
CA ILE A 117 19.94 25.49 2.49
C ILE A 117 19.30 24.23 3.09
N GLU A 118 20.06 23.13 3.21
CA GLU A 118 19.53 21.87 3.74
C GLU A 118 19.08 22.00 5.19
N ARG A 119 19.85 22.73 5.99
CA ARG A 119 19.52 22.98 7.40
C ARG A 119 18.16 23.68 7.53
N HIS A 120 17.79 24.52 6.56
CA HIS A 120 16.54 25.26 6.55
C HIS A 120 15.37 24.53 5.85
N LYS A 121 15.55 23.30 5.33
CA LYS A 121 14.55 22.65 4.46
C LYS A 121 13.17 22.41 5.11
N LYS A 122 13.13 22.32 6.44
CA LYS A 122 11.89 22.13 7.25
C LYS A 122 11.44 23.39 8.00
N ASP A 123 12.06 24.54 7.73
CA ASP A 123 11.72 25.81 8.37
C ASP A 123 10.65 26.54 7.53
N PRO A 124 9.40 26.66 8.02
CA PRO A 124 8.32 27.26 7.24
C PRO A 124 8.49 28.76 7.00
N PHE A 125 9.17 29.48 7.90
CA PHE A 125 9.43 30.91 7.69
C PHE A 125 10.45 31.11 6.57
N PHE A 126 11.50 30.29 6.57
CA PHE A 126 12.49 30.29 5.50
C PHE A 126 11.88 29.82 4.18
N ALA A 127 11.17 28.70 4.17
CA ALA A 127 10.67 28.07 2.94
C ALA A 127 9.73 28.99 2.14
N VAL A 128 8.77 29.63 2.81
CA VAL A 128 7.84 30.56 2.17
C VAL A 128 8.56 31.80 1.65
N ALA A 129 9.48 32.34 2.44
CA ALA A 129 10.26 33.50 2.01
C ALA A 129 11.21 33.15 0.85
N PHE A 130 11.81 31.96 0.86
CA PHE A 130 12.70 31.48 -0.20
C PHE A 130 11.94 31.29 -1.51
N ALA A 131 10.74 30.68 -1.47
CA ALA A 131 9.86 30.57 -2.63
C ALA A 131 9.36 31.93 -3.16
N ALA A 132 9.26 32.94 -2.28
CA ALA A 132 8.95 34.31 -2.70
C ALA A 132 10.16 35.02 -3.31
N GLU A 133 11.36 34.78 -2.80
CA GLU A 133 12.60 35.36 -3.30
C GLU A 133 13.01 34.73 -4.65
N ILE A 134 12.84 33.42 -4.85
CA ILE A 134 13.08 32.72 -6.14
C ILE A 134 11.73 32.27 -6.73
N PRO A 135 11.08 33.08 -7.59
CA PRO A 135 9.78 32.75 -8.16
C PRO A 135 9.84 31.55 -9.12
N PRO A 136 8.68 30.92 -9.45
CA PRO A 136 8.67 29.65 -10.19
C PRO A 136 9.42 29.63 -11.53
N HIS A 137 9.33 30.70 -12.34
CA HIS A 137 10.08 30.79 -13.60
C HIS A 137 11.60 30.76 -13.37
N GLU A 138 12.07 31.48 -12.36
CA GLU A 138 13.48 31.49 -11.98
C GLU A 138 13.90 30.13 -11.42
N LEU A 139 13.08 29.52 -10.57
CA LEU A 139 13.33 28.21 -9.98
C LEU A 139 13.43 27.11 -11.05
N LYS A 140 12.55 27.12 -12.06
CA LYS A 140 12.61 26.22 -13.21
C LYS A 140 13.90 26.40 -14.01
N SER A 141 14.22 27.66 -14.34
CA SER A 141 15.44 28.02 -15.07
C SER A 141 16.71 27.60 -14.32
N LEU A 142 16.71 27.75 -13.01
CA LEU A 142 17.79 27.37 -12.11
C LEU A 142 18.02 25.87 -12.18
N ILE A 143 16.98 25.06 -12.00
CA ILE A 143 17.08 23.59 -12.09
C ILE A 143 17.54 23.17 -13.47
N ALA A 144 16.94 23.69 -14.54
CA ALA A 144 17.35 23.34 -15.89
C ALA A 144 18.86 23.60 -16.11
N ARG A 145 19.38 24.76 -15.67
CA ARG A 145 20.80 25.12 -15.80
C ARG A 145 21.73 24.24 -14.97
N MET A 146 21.33 23.81 -13.77
CA MET A 146 22.14 22.89 -12.95
C MET A 146 22.45 21.58 -13.68
N TYR A 147 21.54 21.14 -14.55
CA TYR A 147 21.68 19.94 -15.36
C TYR A 147 22.18 20.23 -16.79
N GLY A 148 22.79 21.40 -17.01
CA GLY A 148 23.42 21.74 -18.28
C GLY A 148 22.44 22.16 -19.37
N SER A 149 21.25 22.66 -19.04
CA SER A 149 20.39 23.28 -20.06
C SER A 149 21.14 24.46 -20.72
N GLY A 150 21.21 24.42 -22.05
CA GLY A 150 22.01 25.36 -22.85
C GLY A 150 23.42 24.87 -23.22
N LEU A 151 23.89 23.76 -22.66
CA LEU A 151 25.14 23.10 -23.09
C LEU A 151 24.87 22.11 -24.24
N PRO A 152 25.84 21.92 -25.16
CA PRO A 152 25.81 20.81 -26.11
C PRO A 152 25.69 19.46 -25.38
N PRO A 153 24.99 18.44 -25.93
CA PRO A 153 24.83 17.14 -25.28
C PRO A 153 26.14 16.49 -24.81
N SER A 154 27.24 16.71 -25.52
CA SER A 154 28.58 16.23 -25.17
C SER A 154 29.13 16.81 -23.86
N GLU A 155 28.74 18.05 -23.54
CA GLU A 155 29.22 18.84 -22.39
C GLU A 155 28.32 18.74 -21.17
N ARG A 156 27.16 18.08 -21.29
CA ARG A 156 26.28 17.80 -20.14
C ARG A 156 26.97 16.85 -19.14
N PRO A 157 26.67 16.98 -17.84
CA PRO A 157 27.25 16.12 -16.82
C PRO A 157 26.75 14.67 -16.93
N PHE A 158 27.54 13.73 -16.42
CA PHE A 158 27.09 12.36 -16.22
C PHE A 158 26.34 12.22 -14.89
N GLN A 159 25.55 11.16 -14.72
CA GLN A 159 24.76 10.90 -13.52
C GLN A 159 25.62 10.85 -12.24
N TYR A 160 26.83 10.28 -12.32
CA TYR A 160 27.74 10.20 -11.17
C TYR A 160 28.34 11.57 -10.80
N ASP A 161 28.31 12.55 -11.70
CA ASP A 161 28.84 13.90 -11.48
C ASP A 161 27.80 14.86 -10.88
N VAL A 162 26.51 14.49 -10.88
CA VAL A 162 25.42 15.38 -10.44
C VAL A 162 24.96 15.17 -8.99
N ALA A 163 25.74 14.47 -8.16
CA ALA A 163 25.34 14.15 -6.79
C ALA A 163 24.98 15.39 -5.95
N LEU A 164 25.70 16.51 -6.13
CA LEU A 164 25.42 17.75 -5.41
C LEU A 164 24.17 18.46 -5.94
N GLN A 165 23.94 18.41 -7.25
CA GLN A 165 22.77 18.95 -7.94
C GLN A 165 21.50 18.17 -7.56
N GLU A 166 21.57 16.84 -7.51
CA GLU A 166 20.47 16.00 -7.03
C GLU A 166 20.13 16.33 -5.57
N ARG A 167 21.14 16.44 -4.70
CA ARG A 167 20.93 16.85 -3.30
C ARG A 167 20.21 18.20 -3.21
N LEU A 168 20.63 19.18 -4.01
CA LEU A 168 19.97 20.48 -4.05
C LEU A 168 18.54 20.38 -4.61
N ALA A 169 18.30 19.62 -5.68
CA ALA A 169 16.97 19.42 -6.25
C ALA A 169 15.99 18.82 -5.23
N THR A 170 16.39 17.74 -4.53
CA THR A 170 15.61 17.14 -3.43
C THR A 170 15.29 18.16 -2.34
N MET A 171 16.25 19.01 -1.98
CA MET A 171 16.02 20.05 -0.98
C MET A 171 15.09 21.16 -1.45
N LEU A 172 15.21 21.60 -2.71
CA LEU A 172 14.28 22.56 -3.30
C LEU A 172 12.85 22.00 -3.36
N SER A 173 12.73 20.70 -3.65
CA SER A 173 11.46 19.97 -3.58
C SER A 173 10.89 19.96 -2.16
N THR A 174 11.71 19.62 -1.16
CA THR A 174 11.33 19.64 0.26
C THR A 174 10.93 21.04 0.74
N LEU A 175 11.66 22.07 0.32
CA LEU A 175 11.37 23.46 0.62
C LEU A 175 10.03 23.90 0.01
N LEU A 176 9.77 23.55 -1.25
CA LEU A 176 8.49 23.85 -1.89
C LEU A 176 7.33 23.13 -1.20
N GLY A 177 7.51 21.86 -0.82
CA GLY A 177 6.56 21.12 -0.01
C GLY A 177 6.25 21.83 1.31
N THR A 178 7.30 22.19 2.06
CA THR A 178 7.17 22.96 3.31
C THR A 178 6.48 24.31 3.11
N ALA A 179 6.82 25.03 2.04
CA ALA A 179 6.23 26.33 1.72
C ALA A 179 4.74 26.21 1.34
N SER A 180 4.35 25.13 0.64
CA SER A 180 2.97 24.89 0.24
C SER A 180 2.02 24.70 1.43
N ARG A 181 2.54 24.31 2.60
CA ARG A 181 1.80 24.18 3.88
C ARG A 181 1.68 25.49 4.66
N GLY A 182 2.16 26.59 4.08
CA GLY A 182 2.10 27.92 4.66
C GLY A 182 0.66 28.38 4.95
N VAL A 183 0.45 29.04 6.09
CA VAL A 183 -0.88 29.48 6.56
C VAL A 183 -0.98 31.00 6.69
N GLY A 184 -2.15 31.55 6.39
CA GLY A 184 -2.44 32.98 6.55
C GLY A 184 -1.49 33.87 5.74
N ARG A 185 -0.74 34.73 6.42
CA ARG A 185 0.25 35.65 5.78
C ARG A 185 1.53 34.96 5.33
N LEU A 186 1.72 33.70 5.69
CA LEU A 186 2.85 32.86 5.30
C LEU A 186 2.44 31.84 4.25
N ASN A 187 1.36 32.08 3.51
CA ASN A 187 0.99 31.22 2.39
C ASN A 187 1.75 31.64 1.12
N LEU A 188 1.98 30.69 0.21
CA LEU A 188 2.39 31.00 -1.15
C LEU A 188 1.37 31.92 -1.83
N ALA A 189 1.84 32.68 -2.82
CA ALA A 189 0.94 33.48 -3.65
C ALA A 189 -0.11 32.57 -4.31
N GLY A 190 -1.37 33.04 -4.41
CA GLY A 190 -2.48 32.20 -4.90
C GLY A 190 -2.32 31.69 -6.34
N ASP A 191 -1.50 32.38 -7.14
CA ASP A 191 -1.15 32.05 -8.53
C ASP A 191 0.18 31.27 -8.65
N TYR A 192 0.79 30.86 -7.53
CA TYR A 192 2.11 30.20 -7.55
C TYR A 192 2.07 28.89 -8.33
N ALA A 193 1.01 28.08 -8.15
CA ALA A 193 0.81 26.84 -8.90
C ALA A 193 0.64 27.10 -10.40
N ASP A 194 -0.03 28.19 -10.81
CA ASP A 194 -0.18 28.58 -12.21
C ASP A 194 1.17 28.94 -12.83
N ARG A 195 1.94 29.78 -12.16
CA ARG A 195 3.28 30.19 -12.60
C ARG A 195 4.28 29.02 -12.62
N LEU A 196 4.10 28.04 -11.73
CA LEU A 196 4.92 26.83 -11.71
C LEU A 196 4.72 26.00 -12.97
N ILE A 197 3.48 25.80 -13.41
CA ILE A 197 3.17 24.99 -14.60
C ILE A 197 3.10 25.80 -15.90
N GLU A 198 3.41 27.10 -15.86
CA GLU A 198 3.53 27.92 -17.07
C GLU A 198 4.55 27.31 -18.03
N ASP A 199 4.20 27.23 -19.32
CA ASP A 199 5.02 26.62 -20.38
C ASP A 199 5.49 25.18 -20.07
N ILE A 200 4.66 24.38 -19.39
CA ILE A 200 4.96 22.98 -19.04
C ILE A 200 5.20 22.08 -20.26
N GLU A 201 4.76 22.49 -21.44
CA GLU A 201 5.02 21.80 -22.71
C GLU A 201 6.51 21.83 -23.11
N ASP A 202 7.28 22.80 -22.61
CA ASP A 202 8.74 22.81 -22.76
C ASP A 202 9.34 21.69 -21.90
N PRO A 203 10.06 20.71 -22.50
CA PRO A 203 10.71 19.64 -21.76
C PRO A 203 11.60 20.13 -20.61
N GLN A 204 12.26 21.28 -20.74
CA GLN A 204 13.10 21.83 -19.67
C GLN A 204 12.28 22.24 -18.45
N ASN A 205 11.13 22.86 -18.68
CA ASN A 205 10.21 23.23 -17.62
C ASN A 205 9.56 21.99 -17.00
N ALA A 206 9.14 21.02 -17.81
CA ALA A 206 8.59 19.76 -17.33
C ALA A 206 9.58 19.01 -16.43
N PHE A 207 10.86 18.91 -16.84
CA PHE A 207 11.91 18.29 -16.05
C PHE A 207 12.12 18.99 -14.71
N ALA A 208 12.19 20.33 -14.73
CA ALA A 208 12.35 21.09 -13.50
C ALA A 208 11.15 20.94 -12.56
N VAL A 209 9.92 20.96 -13.08
CA VAL A 209 8.70 20.74 -12.29
C VAL A 209 8.68 19.32 -11.73
N LYS A 210 9.02 18.30 -12.51
CA LYS A 210 9.15 16.92 -12.04
C LYS A 210 10.09 16.81 -10.85
N LYS A 211 11.31 17.36 -10.97
CA LYS A 211 12.30 17.39 -9.87
C LYS A 211 11.80 18.17 -8.65
N LEU A 212 11.05 19.25 -8.83
CA LEU A 212 10.48 20.03 -7.73
C LEU A 212 9.37 19.31 -6.99
N LEU A 213 8.67 18.39 -7.64
CA LEU A 213 7.53 17.68 -7.03
C LEU A 213 7.90 16.30 -6.49
N GLN A 214 9.07 15.78 -6.85
CA GLN A 214 9.44 14.39 -6.60
C GLN A 214 9.54 14.04 -5.10
N ASP A 215 10.24 14.85 -4.29
CA ASP A 215 10.64 14.47 -2.93
C ASP A 215 9.95 15.30 -1.83
N GLY A 216 9.18 16.32 -2.22
CA GLY A 216 8.54 17.25 -1.30
C GLY A 216 7.28 16.67 -0.68
N GLU A 217 7.01 17.04 0.58
CA GLU A 217 5.71 16.77 1.22
C GLU A 217 4.79 17.99 1.05
N PHE A 218 3.78 17.88 0.21
CA PHE A 218 2.94 19.01 -0.20
C PHE A 218 1.65 19.12 0.62
N ASP A 219 1.14 20.35 0.73
CA ASP A 219 -0.23 20.58 1.13
C ASP A 219 -1.19 19.89 0.15
N HIS A 220 -2.24 19.28 0.71
CA HIS A 220 -3.22 18.51 -0.04
C HIS A 220 -3.91 19.35 -1.13
N THR A 221 -4.32 20.59 -0.80
CA THR A 221 -5.03 21.47 -1.73
C THR A 221 -4.10 21.95 -2.84
N PHE A 222 -2.86 22.29 -2.48
CA PHE A 222 -1.84 22.70 -3.44
C PHE A 222 -1.59 21.60 -4.48
N LEU A 223 -1.27 20.38 -4.03
CA LEU A 223 -0.93 19.28 -4.95
C LEU A 223 -2.14 18.82 -5.77
N LEU A 224 -3.34 18.75 -5.17
CA LEU A 224 -4.56 18.40 -5.90
C LEU A 224 -4.88 19.42 -7.01
N THR A 225 -4.73 20.71 -6.69
CA THR A 225 -4.93 21.80 -7.67
C THR A 225 -3.93 21.69 -8.81
N LEU A 226 -2.66 21.45 -8.49
CA LEU A 226 -1.60 21.29 -9.47
C LEU A 226 -1.82 20.08 -10.37
N ALA A 227 -2.13 18.91 -9.81
CA ALA A 227 -2.44 17.69 -10.56
C ALA A 227 -3.65 17.88 -11.48
N GLY A 228 -4.70 18.56 -11.00
CA GLY A 228 -5.86 18.91 -11.82
C GLY A 228 -5.53 19.80 -13.02
N LYS A 229 -4.66 20.81 -12.82
CA LYS A 229 -4.24 21.71 -13.91
C LYS A 229 -3.30 21.02 -14.90
N LEU A 230 -2.37 20.20 -14.42
CA LEU A 230 -1.48 19.41 -15.27
C LEU A 230 -2.26 18.41 -16.12
N HIS A 231 -3.27 17.76 -15.56
CA HIS A 231 -4.20 16.91 -16.31
C HIS A 231 -4.95 17.70 -17.39
N ASP A 232 -5.45 18.89 -17.06
CA ASP A 232 -6.16 19.73 -18.02
C ASP A 232 -5.21 20.21 -19.16
N ALA A 233 -3.94 20.48 -18.86
CA ALA A 233 -2.91 20.81 -19.84
C ALA A 233 -2.54 19.60 -20.73
N ASP A 234 -2.39 18.41 -20.14
CA ASP A 234 -2.09 17.17 -20.84
C ASP A 234 -3.22 16.75 -21.79
N LEU A 235 -4.48 16.97 -21.39
CA LEU A 235 -5.63 16.78 -22.27
C LEU A 235 -5.66 17.75 -23.44
N ALA A 236 -5.22 18.99 -23.24
CA ALA A 236 -5.16 19.99 -24.30
C ALA A 236 -4.04 19.68 -25.32
N HIS A 237 -2.92 19.11 -24.83
CA HIS A 237 -1.73 18.82 -25.62
C HIS A 237 -1.20 17.42 -25.32
N PRO A 238 -1.93 16.36 -25.73
CA PRO A 238 -1.52 14.99 -25.45
C PRO A 238 -0.17 14.67 -26.08
N PRO A 239 0.65 13.80 -25.45
CA PRO A 239 1.94 13.40 -26.01
C PRO A 239 1.74 12.79 -27.42
N ASP A 240 2.57 13.22 -28.37
CA ASP A 240 2.56 12.74 -29.76
C ASP A 240 3.48 11.50 -29.88
N PRO A 241 2.94 10.27 -29.98
CA PRO A 241 3.74 9.05 -30.06
C PRO A 241 4.61 8.99 -31.33
N ALA A 242 4.30 9.77 -32.37
CA ALA A 242 5.12 9.84 -33.58
C ALA A 242 6.40 10.68 -33.40
N ARG A 243 6.48 11.48 -32.32
CA ARG A 243 7.61 12.35 -31.99
C ARG A 243 8.37 11.80 -30.80
N ARG A 244 9.02 10.64 -30.99
CA ARG A 244 9.99 10.13 -30.00
C ARG A 244 10.99 11.23 -29.70
N ARG A 245 11.00 11.70 -28.45
CA ARG A 245 11.93 12.72 -28.00
C ARG A 245 13.30 12.07 -27.92
N ASP A 246 14.26 12.59 -28.68
CA ASP A 246 15.63 12.09 -28.65
C ASP A 246 16.19 12.28 -27.22
N PRO A 247 16.52 11.21 -26.48
CA PRO A 247 17.05 11.32 -25.11
C PRO A 247 18.28 12.24 -25.04
N TRP A 248 19.09 12.29 -26.11
CA TRP A 248 20.28 13.15 -26.18
C TRP A 248 19.95 14.64 -26.30
N THR A 249 18.71 14.98 -26.64
CA THR A 249 18.21 16.37 -26.69
C THR A 249 17.48 16.77 -25.40
N MET A 250 17.06 15.79 -24.59
CA MET A 250 16.24 16.00 -23.40
C MET A 250 17.04 16.55 -22.22
N PRO A 251 16.46 17.38 -21.32
CA PRO A 251 17.16 17.90 -20.15
C PRO A 251 17.56 16.80 -19.17
N GLY A 252 18.64 17.03 -18.41
CA GLY A 252 19.17 16.08 -17.43
C GLY A 252 20.59 15.59 -17.74
N PRO A 253 21.12 14.68 -16.92
CA PRO A 253 22.39 14.00 -17.17
C PRO A 253 22.36 13.24 -18.50
N LYS A 254 23.48 13.21 -19.23
CA LYS A 254 23.48 12.67 -20.61
C LYS A 254 23.36 11.15 -20.71
N ASP A 255 23.56 10.42 -19.62
CA ASP A 255 23.56 8.96 -19.54
C ASP A 255 22.28 8.38 -18.90
N VAL A 256 21.29 9.23 -18.59
CA VAL A 256 20.04 8.82 -17.93
C VAL A 256 18.84 9.44 -18.66
N SER A 257 17.81 8.64 -18.92
CA SER A 257 16.54 9.17 -19.42
C SER A 257 15.84 9.99 -18.33
N PRO A 258 15.34 11.21 -18.61
CA PRO A 258 14.55 11.97 -17.65
C PRO A 258 13.15 11.36 -17.38
N GLY A 259 12.83 10.26 -18.07
CA GLY A 259 11.51 9.62 -18.07
C GLY A 259 10.48 10.48 -18.81
N ASP A 260 9.21 10.23 -18.53
CA ASP A 260 8.13 11.01 -19.14
C ASP A 260 8.15 12.46 -18.64
N LEU A 261 8.12 13.37 -19.61
CA LEU A 261 8.06 14.82 -19.46
C LEU A 261 6.79 15.39 -20.11
N SER A 262 5.74 14.59 -20.23
CA SER A 262 4.37 15.07 -20.37
C SER A 262 3.97 15.84 -19.11
N PRO A 263 3.01 16.79 -19.18
CA PRO A 263 2.51 17.47 -17.99
C PRO A 263 2.12 16.50 -16.87
N MET A 264 1.49 15.36 -17.19
CA MET A 264 1.11 14.36 -16.19
C MET A 264 2.30 13.56 -15.65
N GLY A 265 3.29 13.22 -16.48
CA GLY A 265 4.52 12.58 -16.03
C GLY A 265 5.29 13.36 -14.95
N THR A 266 5.06 14.68 -14.85
CA THR A 266 5.73 15.53 -13.84
C THR A 266 5.19 15.37 -12.42
N VAL A 267 3.97 14.83 -12.23
CA VAL A 267 3.30 14.82 -10.91
C VAL A 267 3.04 13.43 -10.35
N LEU A 268 3.21 12.36 -11.13
CA LEU A 268 2.85 11.00 -10.70
C LEU A 268 3.61 10.53 -9.46
N VAL A 269 4.93 10.73 -9.40
CA VAL A 269 5.72 10.38 -8.22
C VAL A 269 5.24 11.15 -6.98
N ALA A 270 4.93 12.43 -7.13
CA ALA A 270 4.35 13.23 -6.05
C ALA A 270 3.00 12.66 -5.59
N LEU A 271 2.13 12.24 -6.52
CA LEU A 271 0.86 11.59 -6.19
C LEU A 271 1.07 10.27 -5.45
N ALA A 272 2.06 9.46 -5.84
CA ALA A 272 2.39 8.21 -5.16
C ALA A 272 2.83 8.44 -3.71
N HIS A 273 3.60 9.50 -3.45
CA HIS A 273 3.96 9.92 -2.09
C HIS A 273 2.81 10.56 -1.30
N HIS A 274 1.71 10.96 -1.97
CA HIS A 274 0.55 11.59 -1.33
C HIS A 274 -0.74 10.81 -1.64
N PRO A 275 -0.92 9.60 -1.07
CA PRO A 275 -2.03 8.71 -1.41
C PRO A 275 -3.40 9.38 -1.26
N ALA A 276 -3.56 10.25 -0.27
CA ALA A 276 -4.80 11.00 -0.05
C ALA A 276 -5.14 11.94 -1.22
N VAL A 277 -4.14 12.64 -1.75
CA VAL A 277 -4.29 13.52 -2.93
C VAL A 277 -4.56 12.69 -4.17
N ALA A 278 -3.82 11.59 -4.35
CA ALA A 278 -4.01 10.68 -5.46
C ALA A 278 -5.43 10.10 -5.49
N GLN A 279 -6.00 9.74 -4.33
CA GLN A 279 -7.39 9.30 -4.24
C GLN A 279 -8.38 10.37 -4.72
N ASP A 280 -8.23 11.59 -4.23
CA ASP A 280 -9.13 12.70 -4.56
C ASP A 280 -9.01 13.10 -6.04
N PHE A 281 -7.80 13.00 -6.60
CA PHE A 281 -7.54 13.16 -8.02
C PHE A 281 -8.17 12.03 -8.85
N PHE A 282 -7.81 10.76 -8.62
CA PHE A 282 -8.29 9.62 -9.40
C PHE A 282 -9.81 9.41 -9.34
N THR A 283 -10.45 9.86 -8.25
CA THR A 283 -11.90 9.79 -8.08
C THR A 283 -12.66 11.04 -8.51
N ASP A 284 -12.01 12.06 -9.10
CA ASP A 284 -12.69 13.24 -9.65
C ASP A 284 -13.70 12.82 -10.74
N PRO A 285 -15.02 12.95 -10.47
CA PRO A 285 -16.04 12.45 -11.40
C PRO A 285 -16.16 13.31 -12.67
N ARG A 286 -15.67 14.56 -12.63
CA ARG A 286 -15.73 15.49 -13.76
C ARG A 286 -14.59 15.22 -14.73
N ARG A 287 -13.36 15.11 -14.22
CA ARG A 287 -12.15 14.89 -15.04
C ARG A 287 -11.95 13.44 -15.44
N LYS A 288 -12.29 12.49 -14.56
CA LYS A 288 -12.04 11.06 -14.71
C LYS A 288 -10.58 10.76 -15.09
N PRO A 289 -9.59 11.23 -14.31
CA PRO A 289 -8.20 11.12 -14.72
C PRO A 289 -7.71 9.67 -14.77
N LEU A 290 -8.20 8.77 -13.91
CA LEU A 290 -7.85 7.34 -13.98
C LEU A 290 -8.19 6.73 -15.35
N ASP A 291 -9.35 7.08 -15.89
CA ASP A 291 -9.81 6.62 -17.21
C ASP A 291 -8.93 7.15 -18.36
N TYR A 292 -8.53 8.41 -18.27
CA TYR A 292 -7.65 9.05 -19.24
C TYR A 292 -6.23 8.46 -19.20
N LEU A 293 -5.62 8.45 -18.02
CA LEU A 293 -4.22 8.07 -17.83
C LEU A 293 -3.96 6.60 -18.16
N MET A 294 -4.91 5.71 -17.85
CA MET A 294 -4.72 4.30 -18.15
C MET A 294 -5.02 3.94 -19.61
N ARG A 295 -6.03 4.58 -20.24
CA ARG A 295 -6.58 4.10 -21.52
C ARG A 295 -6.30 4.98 -22.72
N ARG A 296 -5.95 6.25 -22.51
CA ARG A 296 -5.87 7.27 -23.56
C ARG A 296 -4.51 7.96 -23.60
N HIS A 297 -3.89 8.17 -22.46
CA HIS A 297 -2.54 8.74 -22.37
C HIS A 297 -1.50 7.71 -22.83
N HIS A 298 -0.54 8.14 -23.63
CA HIS A 298 0.57 7.31 -24.07
C HIS A 298 1.76 7.50 -23.15
N TRP A 299 2.31 6.42 -22.60
CA TRP A 299 3.47 6.47 -21.72
C TRP A 299 4.73 6.06 -22.47
N ASP A 300 5.79 6.87 -22.35
CA ASP A 300 7.10 6.58 -22.90
C ASP A 300 7.96 5.77 -21.90
N ASP A 301 8.71 4.80 -22.42
CA ASP A 301 9.67 3.97 -21.68
C ASP A 301 9.09 3.32 -20.40
N ALA A 302 9.67 3.60 -19.23
CA ALA A 302 9.29 3.03 -17.94
C ALA A 302 8.42 3.98 -17.09
N ALA A 303 7.93 5.07 -17.67
CA ALA A 303 7.18 6.09 -16.92
C ALA A 303 5.78 5.62 -16.50
N ASP A 304 5.23 4.60 -17.15
CA ASP A 304 4.01 3.92 -16.72
C ASP A 304 4.16 3.32 -15.31
N ALA A 305 5.37 2.98 -14.87
CA ALA A 305 5.63 2.53 -13.50
C ALA A 305 5.26 3.59 -12.45
N ASP A 306 5.50 4.87 -12.72
CA ASP A 306 5.12 5.97 -11.82
C ASP A 306 3.59 6.07 -11.70
N LEU A 307 2.86 5.82 -12.80
CA LEU A 307 1.39 5.75 -12.77
C LEU A 307 0.92 4.54 -11.96
N GLY A 308 1.53 3.37 -12.19
CA GLY A 308 1.26 2.15 -11.43
C GLY A 308 1.43 2.37 -9.93
N TRP A 309 2.53 3.00 -9.51
CA TRP A 309 2.80 3.30 -8.11
C TRP A 309 1.79 4.29 -7.52
N ALA A 310 1.42 5.35 -8.25
CA ALA A 310 0.39 6.28 -7.80
C ALA A 310 -0.98 5.60 -7.63
N ILE A 311 -1.36 4.71 -8.55
CA ILE A 311 -2.60 3.92 -8.45
C ILE A 311 -2.55 2.97 -7.26
N GLU A 312 -1.45 2.24 -7.08
CA GLU A 312 -1.26 1.32 -5.95
C GLU A 312 -1.39 2.07 -4.62
N ALA A 313 -0.66 3.17 -4.46
CA ALA A 313 -0.68 3.98 -3.24
C ALA A 313 -2.11 4.49 -2.94
N ALA A 314 -2.79 5.03 -3.95
CA ALA A 314 -4.17 5.52 -3.81
C ALA A 314 -5.19 4.40 -3.49
N ALA A 315 -4.95 3.20 -4.03
CA ALA A 315 -5.84 2.05 -3.88
C ALA A 315 -5.61 1.26 -2.58
N THR A 316 -4.45 1.39 -1.92
CA THR A 316 -4.06 0.46 -0.85
C THR A 316 -3.75 1.11 0.50
N GLU A 317 -3.39 2.39 0.56
CA GLU A 317 -2.98 3.06 1.81
C GLU A 317 -4.13 3.14 2.85
N PHE A 318 -5.33 3.51 2.40
CA PHE A 318 -6.48 3.69 3.28
C PHE A 318 -7.46 2.53 3.16
N ARG A 319 -7.80 1.92 4.29
CA ARG A 319 -8.62 0.69 4.38
C ARG A 319 -9.67 0.81 5.49
N ASP A 320 -10.35 1.96 5.60
CA ASP A 320 -11.45 2.16 6.56
C ASP A 320 -12.81 1.67 6.02
N HIS A 321 -13.70 1.26 6.93
CA HIS A 321 -15.12 0.96 6.66
C HIS A 321 -16.07 1.66 7.65
N ASP A 322 -15.52 2.44 8.59
CA ASP A 322 -16.29 3.05 9.69
C ASP A 322 -17.03 4.34 9.28
N LEU A 323 -16.65 4.92 8.14
CA LEU A 323 -17.24 6.15 7.61
C LEU A 323 -18.17 5.83 6.44
N PRO A 324 -19.25 6.62 6.22
CA PRO A 324 -20.08 6.47 5.04
C PRO A 324 -19.27 6.74 3.75
N PRO A 325 -19.72 6.22 2.59
CA PRO A 325 -18.99 6.32 1.32
C PRO A 325 -18.45 7.71 0.95
N GLU A 326 -19.21 8.77 1.24
CA GLU A 326 -18.83 10.15 0.90
C GLU A 326 -17.64 10.67 1.72
N GLY A 327 -17.43 10.15 2.93
CA GLY A 327 -16.35 10.55 3.83
C GLY A 327 -15.24 9.51 3.96
N SER A 328 -15.42 8.30 3.42
CA SER A 328 -14.47 7.20 3.58
C SER A 328 -13.37 7.23 2.51
N ARG A 329 -12.11 7.16 2.96
CA ARG A 329 -10.97 6.97 2.06
C ARG A 329 -10.86 5.53 1.59
N GLY A 330 -11.24 4.56 2.42
CA GLY A 330 -11.34 3.15 2.06
C GLY A 330 -12.35 2.89 0.95
N TYR A 331 -13.46 3.62 0.94
CA TYR A 331 -14.41 3.58 -0.19
C TYR A 331 -13.73 4.04 -1.49
N LYS A 332 -12.96 5.14 -1.46
CA LYS A 332 -12.21 5.63 -2.63
C LYS A 332 -11.13 4.65 -3.07
N SER A 333 -10.38 4.08 -2.13
CA SER A 333 -9.40 3.01 -2.38
C SER A 333 -10.02 1.87 -3.17
N ALA A 334 -11.14 1.33 -2.67
CA ALA A 334 -11.84 0.21 -3.29
C ALA A 334 -12.40 0.57 -4.68
N LEU A 335 -12.88 1.80 -4.84
CA LEU A 335 -13.36 2.30 -6.12
C LEU A 335 -12.23 2.37 -7.15
N ILE A 336 -11.06 2.89 -6.77
CA ILE A 336 -9.88 2.98 -7.63
C ILE A 336 -9.41 1.58 -7.99
N ALA A 337 -9.24 0.68 -7.02
CA ALA A 337 -8.84 -0.71 -7.27
C ALA A 337 -9.77 -1.40 -8.27
N SER A 338 -11.09 -1.28 -8.07
CA SER A 338 -12.10 -1.88 -8.95
C SER A 338 -12.01 -1.36 -10.39
N TRP A 339 -11.88 -0.05 -10.58
CA TRP A 339 -11.78 0.54 -11.92
C TRP A 339 -10.43 0.29 -12.59
N ALA A 340 -9.33 0.39 -11.84
CA ALA A 340 -7.99 0.14 -12.37
C ALA A 340 -7.84 -1.31 -12.84
N VAL A 341 -8.24 -2.29 -12.01
CA VAL A 341 -8.27 -3.71 -12.38
C VAL A 341 -9.11 -3.93 -13.63
N ARG A 342 -10.28 -3.29 -13.74
CA ARG A 342 -11.08 -3.36 -14.96
C ARG A 342 -10.35 -2.78 -16.17
N PHE A 343 -9.64 -1.67 -16.05
CA PHE A 343 -8.92 -1.06 -17.16
C PHE A 343 -7.73 -1.92 -17.61
N TRP A 344 -6.99 -2.52 -16.69
CA TRP A 344 -5.92 -3.47 -17.01
C TRP A 344 -6.41 -4.74 -17.73
N THR A 345 -7.73 -4.98 -17.84
CA THR A 345 -8.25 -6.05 -18.71
C THR A 345 -8.23 -5.72 -20.19
N ASP A 346 -8.05 -4.46 -20.58
CA ASP A 346 -8.00 -4.08 -21.98
C ASP A 346 -6.59 -4.32 -22.54
N ALA A 347 -6.48 -5.08 -23.63
CA ALA A 347 -5.18 -5.39 -24.26
C ALA A 347 -4.39 -4.13 -24.66
N LYS A 348 -5.07 -3.04 -25.02
CA LYS A 348 -4.40 -1.76 -25.34
C LYS A 348 -3.80 -1.11 -24.09
N VAL A 349 -4.47 -1.25 -22.95
CA VAL A 349 -3.96 -0.76 -21.66
C VAL A 349 -2.76 -1.60 -21.24
N GLN A 350 -2.84 -2.92 -21.40
CA GLN A 350 -1.75 -3.86 -21.10
C GLN A 350 -0.49 -3.59 -21.95
N GLU A 351 -0.66 -3.30 -23.24
CA GLU A 351 0.44 -2.94 -24.15
C GLU A 351 1.07 -1.58 -23.77
N ASN A 352 0.26 -0.63 -23.31
CA ASN A 352 0.71 0.73 -22.97
C ASN A 352 1.26 0.85 -21.53
N LEU A 353 0.94 -0.09 -20.63
CA LEU A 353 1.34 -0.06 -19.22
C LEU A 353 2.10 -1.34 -18.74
N PRO A 354 3.07 -1.85 -19.51
CA PRO A 354 3.72 -3.14 -19.21
C PRO A 354 4.50 -3.16 -17.88
N HIS A 355 4.97 -2.03 -17.35
CA HIS A 355 5.72 -1.96 -16.10
C HIS A 355 4.82 -1.83 -14.87
N THR A 356 3.50 -1.76 -15.05
CA THR A 356 2.53 -1.69 -13.94
C THR A 356 2.10 -3.06 -13.39
N ARG A 357 2.63 -4.17 -13.93
CA ARG A 357 2.30 -5.54 -13.51
C ARG A 357 2.53 -5.77 -12.02
N GLY A 358 3.70 -5.38 -11.49
CA GLY A 358 4.03 -5.47 -10.07
C GLY A 358 3.05 -4.70 -9.18
N ASN A 359 2.70 -3.46 -9.56
CA ASN A 359 1.73 -2.63 -8.83
C ASN A 359 0.32 -3.24 -8.84
N LEU A 360 -0.12 -3.79 -9.98
CA LEU A 360 -1.37 -4.54 -10.05
C LEU A 360 -1.33 -5.77 -9.13
N GLY A 361 -0.21 -6.50 -9.09
CA GLY A 361 -0.02 -7.63 -8.18
C GLY A 361 -0.20 -7.21 -6.71
N ALA A 362 0.38 -6.06 -6.31
CA ALA A 362 0.20 -5.49 -4.98
C ALA A 362 -1.27 -5.09 -4.70
N VAL A 363 -1.96 -4.48 -5.67
CA VAL A 363 -3.40 -4.16 -5.55
C VAL A 363 -4.22 -5.45 -5.36
N LEU A 364 -4.01 -6.47 -6.19
CA LEU A 364 -4.74 -7.75 -6.05
C LEU A 364 -4.46 -8.42 -4.70
N ALA A 365 -3.23 -8.38 -4.21
CA ALA A 365 -2.85 -8.93 -2.91
C ALA A 365 -3.56 -8.21 -1.75
N GLN A 366 -3.65 -6.88 -1.76
CA GLN A 366 -4.36 -6.13 -0.72
C GLN A 366 -5.88 -6.34 -0.74
N TYR A 367 -6.42 -6.74 -1.89
CA TYR A 367 -7.82 -7.04 -2.10
C TYR A 367 -8.06 -8.56 -2.24
N THR A 368 -7.23 -9.41 -1.59
CA THR A 368 -7.32 -10.88 -1.73
C THR A 368 -8.68 -11.43 -1.32
N SER A 369 -9.33 -10.88 -0.28
CA SER A 369 -10.69 -11.28 0.10
C SER A 369 -11.71 -10.97 -1.00
N ASP A 370 -11.56 -9.84 -1.69
CA ASP A 370 -12.38 -9.47 -2.84
C ASP A 370 -12.11 -10.34 -4.07
N VAL A 371 -10.84 -10.66 -4.33
CA VAL A 371 -10.44 -11.64 -5.36
C VAL A 371 -11.12 -12.97 -5.08
N HIS A 372 -11.02 -13.48 -3.86
CA HIS A 372 -11.65 -14.72 -3.46
C HIS A 372 -13.17 -14.68 -3.61
N ARG A 373 -13.81 -13.57 -3.21
CA ARG A 373 -15.26 -13.40 -3.34
C ARG A 373 -15.69 -13.44 -4.81
N ASP A 374 -15.00 -12.71 -5.67
CA ASP A 374 -15.47 -12.46 -7.03
C ASP A 374 -15.04 -13.57 -8.02
N THR A 375 -14.04 -14.39 -7.69
CA THR A 375 -13.72 -15.62 -8.46
C THR A 375 -14.84 -16.66 -8.42
N HIS A 376 -15.68 -16.67 -7.38
CA HIS A 376 -16.80 -17.62 -7.26
C HIS A 376 -18.18 -16.99 -7.51
N ALA A 377 -18.28 -15.65 -7.52
CA ALA A 377 -19.56 -14.95 -7.64
C ALA A 377 -20.10 -14.81 -9.08
N PHE A 378 -19.34 -15.18 -10.13
CA PHE A 378 -19.72 -15.24 -11.56
C PHE A 378 -20.78 -14.24 -12.07
N THR A 379 -20.79 -13.02 -11.54
CA THR A 379 -21.82 -12.02 -11.86
C THR A 379 -21.20 -10.93 -12.72
N ALA A 380 -21.92 -10.50 -13.76
CA ALA A 380 -21.53 -9.38 -14.62
C ALA A 380 -21.76 -8.03 -13.90
N LYS A 381 -21.25 -7.90 -12.67
CA LYS A 381 -21.37 -6.68 -11.88
C LYS A 381 -20.47 -5.61 -12.51
N ARG A 382 -20.98 -4.38 -12.52
CA ARG A 382 -20.17 -3.21 -12.90
C ARG A 382 -19.07 -2.98 -11.85
N PRO A 383 -17.92 -2.43 -12.25
CA PRO A 383 -16.92 -1.93 -11.32
C PRO A 383 -17.55 -1.00 -10.28
N GLY A 384 -17.02 -1.03 -9.06
CA GLY A 384 -17.48 -0.24 -7.93
C GLY A 384 -17.05 -0.85 -6.59
N VAL A 385 -17.70 -0.38 -5.53
CA VAL A 385 -17.40 -0.80 -4.15
C VAL A 385 -18.48 -1.76 -3.66
N VAL A 386 -18.09 -2.75 -2.86
CA VAL A 386 -19.02 -3.59 -2.11
C VAL A 386 -19.52 -2.81 -0.90
N THR A 387 -20.82 -2.53 -0.89
CA THR A 387 -21.50 -1.73 0.15
C THR A 387 -22.36 -2.60 1.07
N GLY A 388 -22.11 -3.91 1.10
CA GLY A 388 -22.81 -4.85 1.97
C GLY A 388 -22.18 -4.92 3.37
N PRO A 389 -22.86 -5.52 4.37
CA PRO A 389 -22.21 -5.88 5.63
C PRO A 389 -21.02 -6.80 5.36
N ASP A 390 -20.06 -6.79 6.28
CA ASP A 390 -18.73 -7.43 6.22
C ASP A 390 -18.59 -8.47 5.10
N THR A 391 -17.66 -8.21 4.18
CA THR A 391 -17.45 -9.01 2.99
C THR A 391 -16.97 -10.43 3.28
N ASP A 392 -16.40 -10.69 4.45
CA ASP A 392 -15.98 -12.02 4.87
C ASP A 392 -16.45 -12.37 6.29
N LYS A 393 -17.57 -13.10 6.37
CA LYS A 393 -18.17 -13.51 7.64
C LYS A 393 -17.34 -14.56 8.40
N ASN A 394 -16.34 -15.14 7.76
CA ASN A 394 -15.54 -16.21 8.36
C ASN A 394 -14.34 -15.67 9.15
N LEU A 395 -13.99 -14.40 8.94
CA LEU A 395 -12.96 -13.72 9.73
C LEU A 395 -13.63 -12.86 10.81
N ILE A 396 -13.09 -12.90 12.03
CA ILE A 396 -13.52 -11.98 13.09
C ILE A 396 -13.07 -10.57 12.70
N GLY A 397 -13.96 -9.57 12.80
CA GLY A 397 -13.59 -8.18 12.58
C GLY A 397 -14.65 -7.41 11.79
N ALA A 398 -14.27 -6.21 11.35
CA ALA A 398 -14.97 -5.48 10.31
C ALA A 398 -14.00 -5.32 9.14
N GLU A 399 -14.31 -5.94 8.00
CA GLU A 399 -13.49 -5.77 6.80
C GLU A 399 -13.60 -4.34 6.24
N PRO A 400 -12.51 -3.82 5.63
CA PRO A 400 -12.53 -2.59 4.85
C PRO A 400 -13.57 -2.60 3.72
N TYR A 401 -13.87 -1.43 3.14
CA TYR A 401 -14.61 -1.39 1.87
C TYR A 401 -13.93 -2.27 0.80
N GLY A 402 -14.70 -3.19 0.24
CA GLY A 402 -14.22 -4.16 -0.74
C GLY A 402 -14.34 -3.65 -2.18
N ALA A 403 -13.37 -3.98 -3.04
CA ALA A 403 -13.44 -3.69 -4.48
C ALA A 403 -14.29 -4.75 -5.20
N LYS A 404 -15.13 -4.34 -6.16
CA LYS A 404 -15.85 -5.30 -7.02
C LYS A 404 -14.99 -5.68 -8.22
N PHE A 405 -14.74 -6.97 -8.36
CA PHE A 405 -14.15 -7.55 -9.55
C PHE A 405 -15.14 -8.45 -10.27
N THR A 406 -14.78 -8.90 -11.47
CA THR A 406 -15.50 -9.99 -12.14
C THR A 406 -14.52 -11.14 -12.37
N SER A 407 -15.03 -12.37 -12.31
CA SER A 407 -14.23 -13.58 -12.57
C SER A 407 -13.45 -13.50 -13.89
N LYS A 408 -14.11 -13.03 -14.96
CA LYS A 408 -13.49 -12.87 -16.28
C LYS A 408 -12.35 -11.84 -16.24
N ASP A 409 -12.60 -10.69 -15.62
CA ASP A 409 -11.60 -9.63 -15.50
C ASP A 409 -10.39 -10.11 -14.69
N LEU A 410 -10.63 -10.79 -13.56
CA LEU A 410 -9.56 -11.33 -12.72
C LEU A 410 -8.68 -12.32 -13.47
N ARG A 411 -9.26 -13.28 -14.19
CA ARG A 411 -8.45 -14.23 -14.98
C ARG A 411 -7.62 -13.50 -16.02
N GLN A 412 -8.24 -12.64 -16.83
CA GLN A 412 -7.55 -11.94 -17.91
C GLN A 412 -6.43 -11.04 -17.39
N VAL A 413 -6.70 -10.30 -16.31
CA VAL A 413 -5.73 -9.36 -15.75
C VAL A 413 -4.61 -10.10 -15.02
N MET A 414 -4.90 -11.21 -14.33
CA MET A 414 -3.89 -12.04 -13.68
C MET A 414 -3.00 -12.72 -14.70
N THR A 415 -3.55 -13.25 -15.81
CA THR A 415 -2.73 -13.84 -16.88
C THR A 415 -1.70 -12.83 -17.39
N TRP A 416 -2.11 -11.59 -17.64
CA TRP A 416 -1.19 -10.53 -18.06
C TRP A 416 -0.21 -10.11 -16.95
N ALA A 417 -0.70 -9.91 -15.73
CA ALA A 417 0.12 -9.48 -14.60
C ALA A 417 1.19 -10.50 -14.25
N PHE A 418 0.86 -11.79 -14.34
CA PHE A 418 1.74 -12.88 -13.94
C PHE A 418 2.81 -13.19 -14.99
N GLU A 419 2.88 -12.47 -16.11
CA GLU A 419 4.11 -12.35 -16.91
C GLU A 419 5.24 -11.65 -16.12
N ASP A 420 4.91 -10.98 -15.00
CA ASP A 420 5.85 -10.56 -13.97
C ASP A 420 5.82 -11.55 -12.80
N ASP A 421 6.95 -12.20 -12.55
CA ASP A 421 7.13 -13.18 -11.48
C ASP A 421 6.85 -12.58 -10.10
N ASP A 422 7.22 -11.33 -9.86
CA ASP A 422 7.03 -10.68 -8.56
C ASP A 422 5.55 -10.34 -8.33
N ALA A 423 4.81 -10.01 -9.40
CA ALA A 423 3.37 -9.82 -9.33
C ALA A 423 2.65 -11.14 -8.97
N PHE A 424 3.00 -12.24 -9.64
CA PHE A 424 2.49 -13.57 -9.33
C PHE A 424 2.79 -13.98 -7.89
N ARG A 425 4.05 -13.85 -7.46
CA ARG A 425 4.49 -14.19 -6.10
C ARG A 425 3.71 -13.39 -5.06
N THR A 426 3.56 -12.09 -5.27
CA THR A 426 2.84 -11.19 -4.37
C THR A 426 1.39 -11.64 -4.16
N VAL A 427 0.69 -12.00 -5.24
CA VAL A 427 -0.70 -12.47 -5.17
C VAL A 427 -0.81 -13.87 -4.56
N ALA A 428 0.08 -14.79 -4.93
CA ALA A 428 0.08 -16.16 -4.39
C ALA A 428 0.35 -16.18 -2.87
N VAL A 429 1.28 -15.34 -2.37
CA VAL A 429 1.56 -15.21 -0.93
C VAL A 429 0.31 -14.70 -0.20
N ALA A 430 -0.32 -13.65 -0.72
CA ALA A 430 -1.50 -13.07 -0.09
C ALA A 430 -2.66 -14.08 -0.04
N HIS A 431 -2.88 -14.83 -1.13
CA HIS A 431 -3.86 -15.93 -1.18
C HIS A 431 -3.55 -17.05 -0.18
N GLY A 432 -2.29 -17.49 -0.09
CA GLY A 432 -1.88 -18.52 0.87
C GLY A 432 -2.12 -18.09 2.32
N GLN A 433 -1.73 -16.86 2.67
CA GLN A 433 -1.96 -16.29 3.99
C GLN A 433 -3.45 -16.17 4.33
N TYR A 434 -4.25 -15.63 3.40
CA TYR A 434 -5.68 -15.49 3.57
C TYR A 434 -6.39 -16.85 3.71
N SER A 435 -5.99 -17.84 2.91
CA SER A 435 -6.50 -19.22 3.00
C SER A 435 -6.21 -19.84 4.37
N THR A 436 -4.96 -19.70 4.86
CA THR A 436 -4.58 -20.18 6.19
C THR A 436 -5.42 -19.52 7.28
N GLN A 437 -5.60 -18.19 7.23
CA GLN A 437 -6.40 -17.47 8.23
C GLN A 437 -7.86 -17.94 8.29
N ILE A 438 -8.52 -18.09 7.14
CA ILE A 438 -9.90 -18.58 7.11
C ILE A 438 -9.99 -20.01 7.64
N LEU A 439 -9.11 -20.89 7.19
CA LEU A 439 -9.16 -22.29 7.59
C LEU A 439 -8.82 -22.46 9.07
N ASP A 440 -7.86 -21.70 9.60
CA ASP A 440 -7.53 -21.71 11.04
C ASP A 440 -8.67 -21.14 11.88
N GLU A 441 -9.31 -20.04 11.47
CA GLU A 441 -10.44 -19.46 12.20
C GLU A 441 -11.62 -20.45 12.27
N LEU A 442 -11.98 -21.06 11.14
CA LEU A 442 -13.05 -22.05 11.07
C LEU A 442 -12.68 -23.34 11.81
N ALA A 443 -11.44 -23.80 11.72
CA ALA A 443 -10.97 -24.99 12.43
C ALA A 443 -10.92 -24.76 13.96
N SER A 444 -10.46 -23.58 14.39
CA SER A 444 -10.47 -23.13 15.78
C SER A 444 -11.89 -23.08 16.35
N LYS A 445 -12.84 -22.54 15.58
CA LYS A 445 -14.26 -22.54 15.95
C LYS A 445 -14.80 -23.95 16.16
N ILE A 446 -14.51 -24.88 15.24
CA ILE A 446 -14.90 -26.30 15.37
C ILE A 446 -14.25 -26.91 16.62
N ALA A 447 -12.96 -26.69 16.84
CA ALA A 447 -12.24 -27.21 18.01
C ALA A 447 -12.83 -26.70 19.33
N ALA A 448 -13.21 -25.42 19.40
CA ALA A 448 -13.87 -24.83 20.56
C ALA A 448 -15.26 -25.44 20.81
N GLU A 449 -16.04 -25.70 19.76
CA GLU A 449 -17.33 -26.39 19.86
C GLU A 449 -17.16 -27.83 20.36
N VAL A 450 -16.19 -28.57 19.82
CA VAL A 450 -15.86 -29.94 20.27
C VAL A 450 -15.45 -29.94 21.74
N ALA A 451 -14.59 -29.00 22.15
CA ALA A 451 -14.16 -28.88 23.55
C ALA A 451 -15.33 -28.56 24.49
N ALA A 452 -16.25 -27.69 24.09
CA ALA A 452 -17.42 -27.30 24.88
C ALA A 452 -18.42 -28.47 25.03
N ASP A 453 -18.69 -29.20 23.95
CA ASP A 453 -19.54 -30.39 23.96
C ASP A 453 -18.92 -31.49 24.82
N PHE A 454 -17.62 -31.75 24.63
CA PHE A 454 -16.90 -32.76 25.39
C PHE A 454 -16.86 -32.41 26.89
N ALA A 455 -16.63 -31.15 27.25
CA ALA A 455 -16.69 -30.69 28.64
C ALA A 455 -18.09 -30.83 29.25
N THR A 456 -19.14 -30.72 28.45
CA THR A 456 -20.53 -30.97 28.88
C THR A 456 -20.77 -32.46 29.11
N TRP A 457 -20.35 -33.30 28.18
CA TRP A 457 -20.42 -34.76 28.33
C TRP A 457 -19.61 -35.27 29.52
N ARG A 458 -18.40 -34.75 29.75
CA ARG A 458 -17.52 -35.18 30.84
C ARG A 458 -18.10 -34.86 32.22
N ARG A 459 -18.85 -33.75 32.33
CA ARG A 459 -19.59 -33.40 33.56
C ARG A 459 -20.73 -34.36 33.86
N SER A 460 -21.38 -34.92 32.84
CA SER A 460 -22.45 -35.91 33.03
C SER A 460 -21.93 -37.35 33.15
N HIS A 461 -20.65 -37.60 32.86
CA HIS A 461 -20.01 -38.92 32.94
C HIS A 461 -18.67 -38.86 33.69
N PRO A 462 -18.66 -38.50 34.99
CA PRO A 462 -17.43 -38.38 35.77
C PRO A 462 -16.68 -39.72 35.90
N GLU A 463 -17.40 -40.85 35.86
CA GLU A 463 -16.85 -42.21 35.96
C GLU A 463 -16.30 -42.78 34.65
N ALA A 464 -16.45 -42.09 33.52
CA ALA A 464 -15.99 -42.63 32.24
C ALA A 464 -14.46 -42.83 32.23
N THR A 465 -14.03 -43.97 31.69
CA THR A 465 -12.62 -44.32 31.52
C THR A 465 -11.94 -43.40 30.50
N ALA A 466 -10.60 -43.38 30.48
CA ALA A 466 -9.85 -42.63 29.46
C ALA A 466 -10.26 -43.05 28.03
N GLN A 467 -10.32 -44.36 27.78
CA GLN A 467 -10.76 -44.90 26.49
C GLN A 467 -12.18 -44.47 26.09
N GLN A 468 -13.12 -44.45 27.03
CA GLN A 468 -14.49 -43.96 26.77
C GLN A 468 -14.51 -42.45 26.50
N ALA A 469 -13.67 -41.70 27.19
CA ALA A 469 -13.54 -40.27 27.00
C ALA A 469 -12.93 -39.94 25.62
N ASP A 470 -11.90 -40.67 25.20
CA ASP A 470 -11.26 -40.48 23.90
C ASP A 470 -12.19 -40.88 22.75
N ALA A 471 -12.89 -42.01 22.87
CA ALA A 471 -13.91 -42.44 21.91
C ALA A 471 -15.04 -41.40 21.78
N MET A 472 -15.55 -40.86 22.89
CA MET A 472 -16.58 -39.83 22.83
C MET A 472 -16.07 -38.52 22.24
N ARG A 473 -14.83 -38.11 22.54
CA ARG A 473 -14.23 -36.92 21.93
C ARG A 473 -14.17 -37.07 20.41
N GLN A 474 -13.78 -38.27 19.95
CA GLN A 474 -13.76 -38.61 18.53
C GLN A 474 -15.18 -38.58 17.92
N ASP A 475 -16.18 -39.17 18.57
CA ASP A 475 -17.57 -39.14 18.12
C ASP A 475 -18.11 -37.70 17.99
N ILE A 476 -17.81 -36.84 18.96
CA ILE A 476 -18.19 -35.42 18.93
C ILE A 476 -17.50 -34.70 17.77
N LEU A 477 -16.21 -34.93 17.56
CA LEU A 477 -15.45 -34.36 16.44
C LEU A 477 -16.05 -34.77 15.09
N GLU A 478 -16.28 -36.06 14.87
CA GLU A 478 -16.88 -36.59 13.64
C GLU A 478 -18.29 -36.00 13.40
N ALA A 479 -19.10 -35.88 14.45
CA ALA A 479 -20.42 -35.27 14.38
C ALA A 479 -20.35 -33.78 14.01
N ARG A 480 -19.38 -33.03 14.57
CA ARG A 480 -19.19 -31.60 14.27
C ARG A 480 -18.64 -31.36 12.86
N MET A 481 -17.68 -32.17 12.41
CA MET A 481 -17.19 -32.17 11.03
C MET A 481 -18.29 -32.55 10.03
N SER A 482 -19.25 -33.38 10.45
CA SER A 482 -20.41 -33.74 9.63
C SER A 482 -21.56 -32.73 9.70
N GLY A 483 -21.56 -31.84 10.69
CA GLY A 483 -22.63 -30.89 10.99
C GLY A 483 -22.39 -29.47 10.45
N GLY A 484 -22.95 -28.46 11.14
CA GLY A 484 -22.95 -27.06 10.69
C GLY A 484 -21.56 -26.46 10.53
N GLY A 485 -20.71 -26.55 11.56
CA GLY A 485 -19.34 -26.00 11.55
C GLY A 485 -18.45 -26.66 10.50
N GLY A 486 -18.47 -28.00 10.40
CA GLY A 486 -17.76 -28.72 9.36
C GLY A 486 -18.26 -28.42 7.95
N GLY A 487 -19.56 -28.14 7.78
CA GLY A 487 -20.14 -27.67 6.53
C GLY A 487 -19.61 -26.29 6.10
N GLU A 488 -19.48 -25.35 7.04
CA GLU A 488 -18.87 -24.03 6.79
C GLU A 488 -17.39 -24.18 6.37
N PHE A 489 -16.61 -24.97 7.11
CA PHE A 489 -15.20 -25.27 6.77
C PHE A 489 -15.06 -25.90 5.37
N THR A 490 -15.90 -26.90 5.07
CA THR A 490 -15.93 -27.59 3.78
C THR A 490 -16.26 -26.62 2.63
N GLN A 491 -17.22 -25.72 2.83
CA GLN A 491 -17.59 -24.71 1.84
C GLN A 491 -16.48 -23.66 1.65
N ALA A 492 -15.78 -23.29 2.72
CA ALA A 492 -14.61 -22.40 2.63
C ALA A 492 -13.47 -23.07 1.86
N ALA A 493 -13.12 -24.32 2.17
CA ALA A 493 -12.13 -25.10 1.43
C ALA A 493 -12.46 -25.18 -0.07
N ARG A 494 -13.74 -25.41 -0.41
CA ARG A 494 -14.21 -25.38 -1.80
C ARG A 494 -13.96 -24.03 -2.47
N ASN A 495 -14.37 -22.94 -1.84
CA ASN A 495 -14.26 -21.61 -2.46
C ASN A 495 -12.79 -21.20 -2.60
N LEU A 496 -11.96 -21.53 -1.61
CA LEU A 496 -10.55 -21.18 -1.60
C LEU A 496 -9.80 -21.97 -2.67
N SER A 497 -10.12 -23.26 -2.82
CA SER A 497 -9.57 -24.09 -3.90
C SER A 497 -9.95 -23.59 -5.29
N MET A 498 -11.14 -23.01 -5.47
CA MET A 498 -11.49 -22.32 -6.73
C MET A 498 -10.57 -21.14 -7.02
N THR A 499 -10.24 -20.34 -6.00
CA THR A 499 -9.32 -19.20 -6.15
C THR A 499 -7.90 -19.67 -6.42
N THR A 500 -7.43 -20.71 -5.72
CA THR A 500 -6.14 -21.37 -5.99
C THR A 500 -6.06 -21.80 -7.45
N TRP A 501 -7.12 -22.43 -7.98
CA TRP A 501 -7.16 -22.85 -9.38
C TRP A 501 -7.03 -21.66 -10.33
N VAL A 502 -7.75 -20.55 -10.09
CA VAL A 502 -7.71 -19.37 -10.97
C VAL A 502 -6.31 -18.75 -11.00
N ILE A 503 -5.66 -18.63 -9.84
CA ILE A 503 -4.29 -18.09 -9.73
C ILE A 503 -3.31 -19.01 -10.46
N ALA A 504 -3.41 -20.33 -10.23
CA ALA A 504 -2.55 -21.32 -10.88
C ALA A 504 -2.76 -21.39 -12.40
N ASP A 505 -4.01 -21.37 -12.87
CA ASP A 505 -4.37 -21.35 -14.30
C ASP A 505 -3.85 -20.08 -14.97
N ALA A 506 -4.06 -18.91 -14.36
CA ALA A 506 -3.57 -17.64 -14.90
C ALA A 506 -2.04 -17.64 -15.05
N ALA A 507 -1.31 -18.13 -14.05
CA ALA A 507 0.15 -18.24 -14.08
C ALA A 507 0.63 -19.29 -15.10
N ASN A 508 -0.09 -20.42 -15.22
CA ASN A 508 0.22 -21.47 -16.18
C ASN A 508 0.00 -20.99 -17.62
N ILE A 509 -1.06 -20.23 -17.88
CA ILE A 509 -1.30 -19.63 -19.20
C ILE A 509 -0.19 -18.63 -19.54
N ALA A 510 0.16 -17.73 -18.61
CA ALA A 510 1.27 -16.80 -18.78
C ALA A 510 2.59 -17.56 -19.09
N ALA A 511 2.84 -18.66 -18.38
CA ALA A 511 3.98 -19.52 -18.61
C ALA A 511 3.95 -20.22 -19.97
N ILE A 512 2.79 -20.65 -20.50
CA ILE A 512 2.71 -21.25 -21.84
C ILE A 512 3.07 -20.23 -22.94
N ASP A 513 2.65 -18.98 -22.78
CA ASP A 513 2.97 -17.89 -23.70
C ASP A 513 4.45 -17.51 -23.61
N GLU A 514 5.03 -17.58 -22.40
CA GLU A 514 6.42 -17.24 -22.11
C GLU A 514 7.41 -18.40 -22.23
N ALA A 515 6.98 -19.68 -22.20
CA ALA A 515 7.78 -20.93 -22.26
C ALA A 515 8.53 -21.15 -23.59
N LYS A 516 8.83 -20.06 -24.27
CA LYS A 516 10.08 -19.85 -24.97
C LYS A 516 11.26 -19.48 -24.03
N LYS A 517 11.05 -19.24 -22.72
CA LYS A 517 12.08 -18.96 -21.68
C LYS A 517 11.63 -19.35 -20.24
N ASP A 518 12.27 -20.39 -19.70
CA ASP A 518 12.58 -20.78 -18.30
C ASP A 518 11.54 -20.81 -17.14
N ASP A 519 11.45 -21.99 -16.49
CA ASP A 519 10.51 -22.51 -15.47
C ASP A 519 10.67 -21.95 -14.03
N ALA A 520 10.78 -20.63 -13.86
CA ALA A 520 11.01 -19.99 -12.54
C ALA A 520 9.74 -19.88 -11.65
N ARG A 521 8.55 -19.83 -12.26
CA ARG A 521 7.28 -19.56 -11.56
C ARG A 521 6.77 -20.73 -10.72
N PHE A 522 6.96 -21.96 -11.19
CA PHE A 522 6.55 -23.14 -10.45
C PHE A 522 7.32 -23.28 -9.13
N ALA A 523 8.64 -23.06 -9.17
CA ALA A 523 9.48 -23.06 -7.98
C ALA A 523 9.04 -21.98 -6.98
N ALA A 524 8.73 -20.78 -7.46
CA ALA A 524 8.28 -19.69 -6.60
C ALA A 524 6.90 -19.96 -5.96
N PHE A 525 5.93 -20.47 -6.72
CA PHE A 525 4.61 -20.84 -6.19
C PHE A 525 4.71 -21.92 -5.11
N LYS A 526 5.54 -22.93 -5.39
CA LYS A 526 5.83 -24.05 -4.49
C LYS A 526 6.38 -23.57 -3.15
N GLU A 527 7.40 -22.72 -3.19
CA GLU A 527 8.05 -22.18 -2.00
C GLU A 527 7.13 -21.27 -1.15
N ILE A 528 6.26 -20.50 -1.82
CA ILE A 528 5.27 -19.63 -1.17
C ILE A 528 4.25 -20.46 -0.38
N ALA A 529 3.74 -21.54 -0.98
CA ALA A 529 2.79 -22.43 -0.33
C ALA A 529 3.41 -23.12 0.91
N GLU A 530 4.67 -23.57 0.79
CA GLU A 530 5.43 -24.18 1.90
C GLU A 530 5.59 -23.23 3.09
N LYS A 531 6.00 -21.98 2.83
CA LYS A 531 6.28 -21.01 3.90
C LYS A 531 5.01 -20.36 4.47
N ALA A 532 3.89 -20.37 3.74
CA ALA A 532 2.59 -19.93 4.25
C ALA A 532 2.05 -20.83 5.37
N VAL A 533 2.39 -22.13 5.38
CA VAL A 533 2.01 -23.08 6.44
C VAL A 533 2.71 -22.77 7.78
N GLY A 534 3.87 -22.09 7.73
CA GLY A 534 4.67 -21.69 8.90
C GLY A 534 4.37 -20.29 9.45
N LEU A 535 3.51 -19.50 8.79
CA LEU A 535 3.19 -18.14 9.24
C LEU A 535 2.14 -18.19 10.35
N ALA A 536 2.54 -17.83 11.58
CA ALA A 536 1.60 -17.59 12.66
C ALA A 536 0.69 -16.39 12.31
N PRO A 537 -0.64 -16.48 12.54
CA PRO A 537 -1.54 -15.36 12.30
C PRO A 537 -1.15 -14.15 13.15
N GLY A 538 -0.96 -12.99 12.50
CA GLY A 538 -0.77 -11.71 13.17
C GLY A 538 -2.11 -11.09 13.61
N PRO A 539 -2.10 -10.09 14.51
CA PRO A 539 -3.32 -9.39 14.90
C PRO A 539 -3.98 -8.65 13.72
N GLN A 540 -5.30 -8.54 13.77
CA GLN A 540 -6.17 -8.05 12.70
C GLN A 540 -6.05 -6.55 12.41
N GLY A 541 -6.35 -6.17 11.16
CA GLY A 541 -6.48 -4.77 10.72
C GLY A 541 -5.14 -4.11 10.38
N LYS A 542 -4.92 -3.84 9.07
CA LYS A 542 -3.68 -3.31 8.45
C LYS A 542 -2.45 -4.22 8.52
N PHE A 543 -2.47 -5.39 7.86
CA PHE A 543 -1.29 -6.28 7.91
C PHE A 543 -0.86 -6.98 6.61
N VAL A 544 -1.67 -7.08 5.55
CA VAL A 544 -1.26 -7.88 4.37
C VAL A 544 -0.02 -7.28 3.66
N GLY A 545 0.10 -5.96 3.53
CA GLY A 545 1.26 -5.33 2.86
C GLY A 545 2.60 -5.51 3.59
N LEU A 546 2.62 -5.24 4.90
CA LEU A 546 3.80 -5.42 5.75
C LEU A 546 4.21 -6.90 5.89
N LEU A 547 3.23 -7.82 5.88
CA LEU A 547 3.47 -9.26 5.92
C LEU A 547 3.99 -9.81 4.59
N VAL A 548 3.52 -9.28 3.45
CA VAL A 548 4.03 -9.64 2.10
C VAL A 548 5.50 -9.25 1.95
N GLU A 549 5.89 -8.02 2.33
CA GLU A 549 7.29 -7.58 2.25
C GLU A 549 8.20 -8.34 3.22
N SER A 550 7.73 -8.63 4.44
CA SER A 550 8.48 -9.49 5.38
C SER A 550 8.59 -10.95 4.92
N ALA A 551 7.60 -11.45 4.17
CA ALA A 551 7.64 -12.79 3.59
C ALA A 551 8.63 -12.84 2.41
N LYS A 552 8.62 -11.84 1.52
CA LYS A 552 9.56 -11.76 0.38
C LYS A 552 11.02 -11.90 0.81
N GLY A 553 11.46 -11.17 1.84
CA GLY A 553 12.85 -11.22 2.31
C GLY A 553 13.31 -12.55 2.93
N LYS A 554 12.39 -13.37 3.44
CA LYS A 554 12.71 -14.68 4.06
C LYS A 554 12.59 -15.86 3.10
N ILE A 555 11.86 -15.66 2.00
CA ILE A 555 11.56 -16.71 1.05
C ILE A 555 12.73 -16.82 0.06
N PHE A 556 13.04 -15.77 -0.70
CA PHE A 556 13.65 -15.91 -2.03
C PHE A 556 15.20 -15.86 -2.14
N GLY A 557 15.96 -16.25 -1.13
CA GLY A 557 17.44 -16.14 -1.13
C GLY A 557 18.20 -17.12 -2.05
N GLU A 558 17.59 -18.20 -2.55
CA GLU A 558 18.36 -19.36 -3.07
C GLU A 558 17.68 -20.09 -4.25
N ILE A 559 17.62 -19.50 -5.45
CA ILE A 559 17.01 -20.16 -6.63
C ILE A 559 17.98 -20.26 -7.82
N LYS A 560 18.08 -21.44 -8.44
CA LYS A 560 18.64 -21.70 -9.79
C LYS A 560 17.78 -22.74 -10.51
N SER A 561 17.60 -22.61 -11.83
CA SER A 561 16.80 -23.55 -12.63
C SER A 561 17.45 -23.93 -13.97
N SER A 562 17.01 -25.07 -14.53
CA SER A 562 17.23 -25.48 -15.92
C SER A 562 16.11 -26.42 -16.42
N TYR A 563 15.88 -26.40 -17.75
CA TYR A 563 15.22 -27.39 -18.65
C TYR A 563 13.87 -27.01 -19.32
N GLU A 564 13.86 -27.14 -20.65
CA GLU A 564 12.87 -26.63 -21.64
C GLU A 564 11.81 -27.66 -22.08
N GLY A 565 12.08 -28.97 -21.98
CA GLY A 565 11.20 -30.02 -22.53
C GLY A 565 10.07 -30.51 -21.60
N GLN A 566 10.15 -30.17 -20.31
CA GLN A 566 9.29 -30.72 -19.26
C GLN A 566 8.07 -29.81 -18.97
N ALA A 567 8.16 -28.52 -19.31
CA ALA A 567 7.16 -27.49 -19.00
C ALA A 567 5.74 -27.79 -19.52
N ARG A 568 5.58 -28.39 -20.72
CA ARG A 568 4.25 -28.73 -21.27
C ARG A 568 3.60 -29.93 -20.62
N ALA A 569 4.36 -30.95 -20.23
CA ALA A 569 3.86 -32.04 -19.40
C ALA A 569 3.62 -31.56 -17.96
N ASN A 570 4.42 -30.59 -17.50
CA ASN A 570 4.31 -29.98 -16.19
C ASN A 570 3.09 -29.05 -16.05
N ALA A 571 2.51 -28.52 -17.14
CA ALA A 571 1.30 -27.69 -17.08
C ALA A 571 0.10 -28.45 -16.47
N ASP A 572 -0.10 -29.71 -16.86
CA ASP A 572 -1.08 -30.61 -16.22
C ASP A 572 -0.68 -30.94 -14.77
N THR A 573 0.63 -30.94 -14.47
CA THR A 573 1.13 -31.10 -13.08
C THR A 573 1.04 -29.84 -12.24
N ALA A 574 0.97 -28.64 -12.80
CA ALA A 574 0.99 -27.38 -12.05
C ALA A 574 -0.35 -27.16 -11.35
N ILE A 575 -1.46 -27.39 -12.07
CA ILE A 575 -2.80 -27.42 -11.48
C ILE A 575 -2.93 -28.58 -10.48
N GLY A 576 -2.36 -29.76 -10.81
CA GLY A 576 -2.28 -30.89 -9.88
C GLY A 576 -1.52 -30.56 -8.60
N ALA A 577 -0.35 -29.95 -8.71
CA ALA A 577 0.48 -29.53 -7.58
C ALA A 577 -0.21 -28.44 -6.76
N ALA A 578 -0.86 -27.47 -7.39
CA ALA A 578 -1.67 -26.47 -6.69
C ALA A 578 -2.83 -27.10 -5.91
N LYS A 579 -3.43 -28.19 -6.44
CA LYS A 579 -4.43 -28.98 -5.72
C LYS A 579 -3.80 -29.64 -4.48
N HIS A 580 -2.70 -30.37 -4.64
CA HIS A 580 -2.00 -31.02 -3.52
C HIS A 580 -1.58 -30.01 -2.44
N MET A 581 -0.97 -28.88 -2.83
CA MET A 581 -0.58 -27.81 -1.91
C MET A 581 -1.77 -27.25 -1.12
N PHE A 582 -2.91 -27.05 -1.79
CA PHE A 582 -4.10 -26.57 -1.11
C PHE A 582 -4.72 -27.63 -0.18
N THR A 583 -4.66 -28.91 -0.58
CA THR A 583 -4.99 -30.05 0.28
C THR A 583 -4.10 -30.05 1.53
N ASP A 584 -2.78 -29.91 1.39
CA ASP A 584 -1.84 -29.85 2.52
C ASP A 584 -2.11 -28.68 3.44
N LEU A 585 -2.36 -27.50 2.87
CA LEU A 585 -2.70 -26.31 3.65
C LEU A 585 -3.98 -26.53 4.47
N THR A 586 -4.96 -27.24 3.90
CA THR A 586 -6.21 -27.62 4.58
C THR A 586 -5.97 -28.64 5.68
N VAL A 587 -5.20 -29.69 5.40
CA VAL A 587 -4.80 -30.72 6.37
C VAL A 587 -4.00 -30.10 7.51
N ALA A 588 -3.04 -29.23 7.21
CA ALA A 588 -2.22 -28.57 8.21
C ALA A 588 -3.07 -27.68 9.14
N ALA A 589 -4.04 -26.93 8.62
CA ALA A 589 -4.99 -26.18 9.45
C ALA A 589 -5.79 -27.10 10.37
N MET A 590 -6.33 -28.20 9.83
CA MET A 590 -7.05 -29.20 10.60
C MET A 590 -6.18 -29.84 11.70
N MET A 591 -4.93 -30.18 11.38
CA MET A 591 -3.96 -30.74 12.34
C MET A 591 -3.61 -29.75 13.45
N ARG A 592 -3.33 -28.48 13.13
CA ARG A 592 -3.03 -27.42 14.12
C ARG A 592 -4.13 -27.28 15.16
N HIS A 593 -5.37 -27.50 14.77
CA HIS A 593 -6.56 -27.39 15.63
C HIS A 593 -7.09 -28.73 16.15
N GLY A 594 -6.32 -29.82 15.99
CA GLY A 594 -6.67 -31.14 16.54
C GLY A 594 -7.90 -31.79 15.90
N LEU A 595 -8.23 -31.41 14.66
CA LEU A 595 -9.39 -31.94 13.92
C LEU A 595 -9.15 -33.35 13.34
N PHE A 596 -8.00 -33.95 13.64
CA PHE A 596 -7.68 -35.36 13.44
C PHE A 596 -7.52 -36.11 14.78
N GLY A 597 -7.97 -35.53 15.89
CA GLY A 597 -7.79 -36.10 17.22
C GLY A 597 -6.45 -35.76 17.88
N ASP A 598 -6.23 -36.31 19.08
CA ASP A 598 -5.08 -36.01 19.94
C ASP A 598 -3.87 -36.87 19.57
N ALA A 599 -2.67 -36.26 19.45
CA ALA A 599 -1.44 -36.99 19.15
C ALA A 599 -0.91 -37.83 20.34
N SER A 600 -1.26 -37.47 21.57
CA SER A 600 -0.79 -38.15 22.80
C SER A 600 -1.52 -39.47 23.06
N VAL A 601 -2.78 -39.54 22.62
CA VAL A 601 -3.57 -40.77 22.55
C VAL A 601 -4.19 -40.81 21.15
N PRO A 602 -3.45 -41.33 20.14
CA PRO A 602 -3.85 -41.23 18.74
C PRO A 602 -5.26 -41.77 18.51
N ALA A 603 -6.17 -40.89 18.07
CA ALA A 603 -7.49 -41.31 17.62
C ALA A 603 -7.40 -42.02 16.26
N GLU A 604 -8.43 -42.78 15.86
CA GLU A 604 -8.47 -43.46 14.54
C GLU A 604 -8.30 -42.52 13.34
N THR A 605 -8.44 -41.21 13.54
CA THR A 605 -8.23 -40.18 12.51
C THR A 605 -6.83 -39.57 12.53
N HIS A 606 -6.03 -39.81 13.58
CA HIS A 606 -4.68 -39.28 13.71
C HIS A 606 -3.68 -40.21 13.02
N PRO A 607 -2.65 -39.71 12.30
CA PRO A 607 -1.67 -40.56 11.62
C PRO A 607 -1.00 -41.58 12.55
N TYR A 608 -0.64 -41.17 13.76
CA TYR A 608 0.01 -42.05 14.75
C TYR A 608 -0.82 -43.23 15.26
N TYR A 609 -2.09 -43.34 14.88
CA TYR A 609 -2.91 -44.50 15.20
C TYR A 609 -2.51 -45.73 14.39
N HIS A 610 -2.07 -45.54 13.14
CA HIS A 610 -1.66 -46.60 12.25
C HIS A 610 -0.16 -46.85 12.37
N GLU A 611 0.25 -48.11 12.42
CA GLU A 611 1.67 -48.48 12.55
C GLU A 611 2.53 -47.93 11.42
N ASP A 612 1.96 -47.89 10.21
CA ASP A 612 2.65 -47.47 8.99
C ASP A 612 3.01 -45.97 8.97
N PHE A 613 2.36 -45.13 9.78
CA PHE A 613 2.57 -43.65 9.78
C PHE A 613 3.20 -43.10 11.07
N ARG A 614 3.71 -43.98 11.94
CA ARG A 614 4.32 -43.60 13.23
C ARG A 614 5.66 -42.87 13.03
N PRO A 615 6.16 -42.11 14.03
CA PRO A 615 7.42 -41.37 13.91
C PRO A 615 8.66 -42.20 13.53
N ASP A 616 8.61 -43.52 13.72
CA ASP A 616 9.65 -44.48 13.39
C ASP A 616 9.49 -45.14 12.01
N SER A 617 8.42 -44.83 11.25
CA SER A 617 8.21 -45.33 9.90
C SER A 617 9.01 -44.56 8.85
N ALA A 618 9.33 -45.20 7.73
CA ALA A 618 10.11 -44.60 6.65
C ALA A 618 9.33 -43.50 5.90
N GLY A 619 8.01 -43.63 5.79
CA GLY A 619 7.14 -42.61 5.21
C GLY A 619 6.47 -41.70 6.25
N HIS A 620 7.04 -41.58 7.46
CA HIS A 620 6.58 -40.58 8.42
C HIS A 620 6.65 -39.16 7.84
N PHE A 621 5.50 -38.53 7.68
CA PHE A 621 5.31 -37.26 6.98
C PHE A 621 5.05 -36.07 7.92
N LEU A 622 5.31 -36.22 9.22
CA LEU A 622 5.25 -35.12 10.18
C LEU A 622 6.64 -34.74 10.70
N ALA A 623 6.83 -33.47 11.03
CA ALA A 623 8.01 -32.96 11.72
C ALA A 623 7.54 -32.06 12.87
N ASP A 624 7.93 -32.38 14.10
CA ASP A 624 7.49 -31.67 15.32
C ASP A 624 5.94 -31.54 15.43
N GLY A 625 5.22 -32.58 15.00
CA GLY A 625 3.75 -32.61 14.99
C GLY A 625 3.10 -31.74 13.91
N LYS A 626 3.88 -31.20 12.97
CA LYS A 626 3.40 -30.44 11.81
C LYS A 626 3.59 -31.25 10.54
N LEU A 627 2.71 -31.05 9.57
CA LEU A 627 2.83 -31.66 8.25
C LEU A 627 4.13 -31.19 7.58
N ILE A 628 4.97 -32.13 7.14
CA ILE A 628 6.06 -31.82 6.22
C ILE A 628 5.41 -31.39 4.90
N PRO A 629 5.77 -30.27 4.28
CA PRO A 629 5.17 -29.89 3.00
C PRO A 629 5.37 -31.00 1.96
N TRP A 630 4.34 -31.34 1.17
CA TRP A 630 4.40 -32.41 0.15
C TRP A 630 5.63 -32.34 -0.77
N ALA A 631 6.03 -31.11 -1.05
CA ALA A 631 7.21 -30.73 -1.79
C ALA A 631 8.56 -31.21 -1.21
N GLU A 632 8.66 -31.26 0.12
CA GLU A 632 9.82 -31.66 0.90
C GLU A 632 9.75 -33.15 1.28
N MET A 633 8.55 -33.74 1.22
CA MET A 633 8.37 -35.17 1.38
C MET A 633 9.15 -35.94 0.31
N ASN A 634 9.87 -36.99 0.74
CA ASN A 634 10.44 -37.99 -0.15
C ASN A 634 9.33 -38.90 -0.72
N ALA A 635 9.69 -39.85 -1.59
CA ALA A 635 8.70 -40.71 -2.26
C ALA A 635 7.87 -41.55 -1.27
N ASP A 636 8.52 -42.16 -0.28
CA ASP A 636 7.88 -43.00 0.74
C ASP A 636 6.93 -42.15 1.61
N GLN A 637 7.36 -40.95 2.01
CA GLN A 637 6.54 -40.00 2.77
C GLN A 637 5.30 -39.55 2.01
N ARG A 638 5.42 -39.39 0.68
CA ARG A 638 4.31 -39.02 -0.19
C ARG A 638 3.30 -40.16 -0.32
N GLU A 639 3.79 -41.36 -0.56
CA GLU A 639 2.95 -42.56 -0.67
C GLU A 639 2.17 -42.78 0.64
N ASP A 640 2.85 -42.75 1.79
CA ASP A 640 2.24 -42.94 3.10
C ASP A 640 1.25 -41.82 3.45
N TYR A 641 1.52 -40.56 3.07
CA TYR A 641 0.58 -39.46 3.27
C TYR A 641 -0.69 -39.61 2.41
N GLU A 642 -0.55 -39.98 1.14
CA GLU A 642 -1.70 -40.23 0.25
C GLU A 642 -2.50 -41.44 0.70
N GLU A 643 -1.83 -42.51 1.16
CA GLU A 643 -2.47 -43.68 1.74
C GLU A 643 -3.23 -43.30 3.00
N TRP A 644 -2.60 -42.54 3.92
CA TRP A 644 -3.23 -42.02 5.12
C TRP A 644 -4.51 -41.24 4.79
N LEU A 645 -4.46 -40.25 3.90
CA LEU A 645 -5.65 -39.49 3.49
C LEU A 645 -6.78 -40.36 2.91
N SER A 646 -6.45 -41.56 2.40
CA SER A 646 -7.38 -42.51 1.80
C SER A 646 -7.98 -43.52 2.81
N VAL A 647 -7.48 -43.61 4.04
CA VAL A 647 -8.01 -44.56 5.03
C VAL A 647 -9.41 -44.15 5.47
N ASN A 648 -10.32 -45.14 5.55
CA ASN A 648 -11.72 -44.95 5.90
C ASN A 648 -11.96 -44.17 7.21
N GLY A 649 -11.06 -44.32 8.21
CA GLY A 649 -11.13 -43.59 9.48
C GLY A 649 -11.02 -42.08 9.26
N ILE A 650 -9.99 -41.65 8.52
CA ILE A 650 -9.72 -40.25 8.18
C ILE A 650 -10.78 -39.67 7.26
N GLY A 651 -11.33 -40.50 6.36
CA GLY A 651 -12.48 -40.17 5.54
C GLY A 651 -13.66 -39.60 6.34
N ARG A 652 -13.83 -39.95 7.62
CA ARG A 652 -14.94 -39.42 8.44
C ARG A 652 -14.82 -37.93 8.75
N VAL A 653 -13.61 -37.37 8.78
CA VAL A 653 -13.36 -35.95 9.03
C VAL A 653 -12.91 -35.20 7.78
N PHE A 654 -12.18 -35.85 6.87
CA PHE A 654 -11.52 -35.17 5.75
C PHE A 654 -12.13 -35.43 4.37
N SER A 655 -12.94 -36.48 4.17
CA SER A 655 -13.52 -36.77 2.84
C SER A 655 -14.31 -35.59 2.28
N LYS A 656 -15.13 -34.92 3.10
CA LYS A 656 -15.93 -33.77 2.67
C LYS A 656 -15.05 -32.57 2.26
N PRO A 657 -14.06 -32.13 3.06
CA PRO A 657 -13.06 -31.16 2.61
C PRO A 657 -12.36 -31.56 1.31
N ASP A 658 -11.81 -32.77 1.19
CA ASP A 658 -11.07 -33.21 -0.01
C ASP A 658 -11.95 -33.27 -1.27
N GLU A 659 -13.14 -33.84 -1.16
CA GLU A 659 -14.14 -33.84 -2.22
C GLU A 659 -14.48 -32.41 -2.65
N SER A 660 -14.59 -31.50 -1.68
CA SER A 660 -14.89 -30.09 -1.93
C SER A 660 -13.75 -29.33 -2.59
N ILE A 661 -12.49 -29.64 -2.24
CA ILE A 661 -11.31 -29.15 -2.94
C ILE A 661 -11.36 -29.62 -4.40
N THR A 662 -11.57 -30.93 -4.62
CA THR A 662 -11.68 -31.53 -5.95
C THR A 662 -12.82 -30.91 -6.77
N VAL A 663 -13.99 -30.71 -6.16
CA VAL A 663 -15.14 -30.05 -6.79
C VAL A 663 -14.86 -28.59 -7.12
N GLY A 664 -14.14 -27.86 -6.27
CA GLY A 664 -13.75 -26.48 -6.52
C GLY A 664 -12.83 -26.35 -7.74
N PHE A 665 -11.79 -27.19 -7.81
CA PHE A 665 -10.90 -27.26 -8.98
C PHE A 665 -11.69 -27.59 -10.27
N LYS A 666 -12.49 -28.67 -10.27
CA LYS A 666 -13.31 -29.08 -11.43
C LYS A 666 -14.32 -28.02 -11.86
N LYS A 667 -14.96 -27.34 -10.91
CA LYS A 667 -15.94 -26.29 -11.21
C LYS A 667 -15.26 -25.08 -11.84
N SER A 668 -14.07 -24.72 -11.36
CA SER A 668 -13.30 -23.61 -11.92
C SER A 668 -12.85 -23.92 -13.33
N GLU A 669 -12.25 -25.09 -13.56
CA GLU A 669 -11.92 -25.59 -14.90
C GLU A 669 -13.12 -25.54 -15.85
N ALA A 670 -14.27 -26.10 -15.44
CA ALA A 670 -15.47 -26.09 -16.28
C ALA A 670 -15.98 -24.68 -16.61
N THR A 671 -15.76 -23.71 -15.72
CA THR A 671 -16.27 -22.34 -15.89
C THR A 671 -15.33 -21.47 -16.72
N TYR A 672 -14.03 -21.55 -16.45
CA TYR A 672 -13.03 -20.71 -17.10
C TYR A 672 -12.55 -21.30 -18.42
N SER A 673 -12.46 -22.62 -18.58
CA SER A 673 -12.07 -23.24 -19.85
C SER A 673 -13.14 -23.13 -20.95
N ARG A 674 -14.43 -23.04 -20.60
CA ARG A 674 -15.53 -22.89 -21.57
C ARG A 674 -15.71 -21.49 -22.14
N HIS A 675 -14.97 -20.49 -21.66
CA HIS A 675 -15.10 -19.09 -22.12
C HIS A 675 -13.83 -18.58 -22.83
N GLY A 676 -12.89 -19.49 -23.13
CA GLY A 676 -11.63 -19.20 -23.81
C GLY A 676 -11.53 -19.75 -25.24
N SER A 677 -12.65 -20.16 -25.86
CA SER A 677 -12.69 -20.55 -27.29
C SER A 677 -13.44 -19.52 -28.13
#